data_AF-A0A965K1I2-F1
#
_entry.id   AF-A0A965K1I2-F1
#
_cell.length_a   1.000
_cell.length_b   1.000
_cell.length_c   1.000
_cell.angle_alpha   90.00
_cell.angle_beta   90.00
_cell.angle_gamma   90.00
#
_symmetry.space_group_name_H-M   'P 1'
#
loop_
_entity.id
_entity.type
_entity.pdbx_description
1 polymer ?
#
loop_
_entity_poly.entity_id
_entity_poly.type
_entity_poly.pdbx_seq_one_letter_code
_entity_poly.pdbx_strand_id
1 'polypeptide(L)'
;MSSSIPQRRRFISRASLMVAAALLGVAVSTAPKAKAATFNWGQTALNTYNWNDGANWGGGSVYPNAIDDVANLNSALAGAETVNLNVPITIGSLNIGASTAFGYTLAAGTAGYLTLDGASSTAITKTGTAADTISANIQFNDALTITNSSSAGVLTISGAMSSLTSNITITGTGAVSAGSTITGAISTAGNFIKDGSGIVQMNGAGTYAGTTSVIAGRLIANTGTSLPIRSAITISSGAFLEPRATLTFGSLAGAGDLDNPTANARTPTIGRDDTSTIFSGRITASTTANLAITKIGAGTLTLQPAGSNANTYTGVTTVSGGKLVLDTSNSSLTSGFWAATPLTISGGNFEMKGRSGQTLTQTLGAFVLGATGGSITLTPNSGTSTNLVLGAVTATASGGALLITSPTGTTVKLGTAILSTALNGRAVFSDGTANTFNWATNATIATAVSGFVPTTALPITGGGLVGTPYLLTASQTQSTANATIGTLKLSSTSGTTQVLDLATFNMQLGGGTTSTPGAILIDGTANWNINGSTGLLTNNTPLTSPDLIFQHYGTGTVTVNAGIGGATTLALVKAGTGTLVLAGTNAFTGAVLVDGGVLSFSNVTAAGAGSLGNGSATAVTIRDGATLKYNGATGTIAATGAGGHIFTLAGGNATIDVATAASTDILTLSGVISGAGGLTKAGQGILKTGGTNTYTGPTFVTAGTLQAGIITAAFGSSSSPLDISASATLDINSLDQTIGSLSGAGTVTNSGVTSKTLTTGGANLANSIFSGSFTNPNG
;
A
#
# COMPACT_ATOMS: atom_id res chain seq x y z
N MET A 1 67.66 -27.39 -25.42
CA MET A 1 67.77 -27.57 -23.95
C MET A 1 67.67 -26.21 -23.29
N SER A 2 66.52 -25.87 -22.73
CA SER A 2 66.42 -24.99 -21.55
C SER A 2 64.98 -25.09 -21.02
N SER A 3 64.90 -25.48 -19.75
CA SER A 3 63.68 -25.70 -18.97
C SER A 3 63.21 -24.36 -18.40
N SER A 4 61.98 -23.94 -18.69
CA SER A 4 61.32 -22.84 -17.98
C SER A 4 60.11 -23.37 -17.21
N ILE A 5 60.26 -23.34 -15.89
CA ILE A 5 59.29 -23.72 -14.86
C ILE A 5 58.03 -22.83 -14.94
N PRO A 6 56.80 -23.36 -14.85
CA PRO A 6 55.61 -22.53 -14.68
C PRO A 6 55.46 -22.03 -13.24
N GLN A 7 55.37 -20.70 -13.06
CA GLN A 7 55.00 -20.07 -11.79
C GLN A 7 53.56 -20.44 -11.41
N ARG A 8 53.40 -21.21 -10.33
CA ARG A 8 52.12 -21.37 -9.65
C ARG A 8 51.81 -20.10 -8.84
N ARG A 9 50.94 -19.23 -9.35
CA ARG A 9 50.24 -18.24 -8.52
C ARG A 9 49.30 -18.99 -7.58
N ARG A 10 49.71 -19.14 -6.31
CA ARG A 10 48.86 -19.69 -5.26
C ARG A 10 47.77 -18.67 -4.93
N PHE A 11 46.52 -19.00 -5.25
CA PHE A 11 45.35 -18.34 -4.68
C PHE A 11 45.36 -18.57 -3.17
N ILE A 12 45.41 -17.50 -2.39
CA ILE A 12 45.23 -17.53 -0.94
C ILE A 12 43.75 -17.82 -0.68
N SER A 13 43.43 -18.95 -0.04
CA SER A 13 42.05 -19.29 0.28
C SER A 13 41.50 -18.36 1.37
N ARG A 14 40.18 -18.14 1.38
CA ARG A 14 39.49 -17.30 2.38
C ARG A 14 39.78 -17.70 3.84
N ALA A 15 40.14 -18.96 4.09
CA ALA A 15 40.55 -19.43 5.41
C ALA A 15 41.88 -18.80 5.87
N SER A 16 42.82 -18.55 4.96
CA SER A 16 44.09 -17.89 5.28
C SER A 16 43.93 -16.37 5.51
N LEU A 17 42.93 -15.74 4.90
CA LEU A 17 42.62 -14.32 5.16
C LEU A 17 41.94 -14.13 6.52
N MET A 18 41.11 -15.09 6.95
CA MET A 18 40.52 -15.10 8.29
C MET A 18 41.54 -15.43 9.39
N VAL A 19 42.52 -16.30 9.11
CA VAL A 19 43.62 -16.57 10.06
C VAL A 19 44.60 -15.38 10.14
N ALA A 20 44.85 -14.67 9.04
CA ALA A 20 45.65 -13.44 9.07
C ALA A 20 44.93 -12.29 9.82
N ALA A 21 43.60 -12.19 9.71
CA ALA A 21 42.81 -11.24 10.52
C ALA A 21 42.75 -11.64 12.00
N ALA A 22 42.73 -12.94 12.31
CA ALA A 22 42.78 -13.42 13.69
C ALA A 22 44.16 -13.25 14.34
N LEU A 23 45.27 -13.39 13.58
CA LEU A 23 46.62 -13.17 14.12
C LEU A 23 47.00 -11.69 14.25
N LEU A 24 46.44 -10.79 13.43
CA LEU A 24 46.59 -9.33 13.60
C LEU A 24 45.76 -8.77 14.77
N GLY A 25 44.88 -9.57 15.36
CA GLY A 25 44.06 -9.19 16.52
C GLY A 25 44.70 -9.43 17.89
N VAL A 26 45.88 -10.07 17.96
CA VAL A 26 46.46 -10.53 19.25
C VAL A 26 47.71 -9.75 19.69
N ALA A 27 48.15 -8.74 18.94
CA ALA A 27 49.29 -7.91 19.32
C ALA A 27 49.11 -6.41 19.00
N VAL A 28 47.88 -5.89 19.13
CA VAL A 28 47.71 -4.47 19.43
C VAL A 28 47.65 -4.38 20.94
N SER A 29 48.72 -3.81 21.53
CA SER A 29 48.72 -3.36 22.92
C SER A 29 47.35 -2.72 23.21
N THR A 30 46.65 -3.16 24.25
CA THR A 30 45.50 -2.43 24.76
C THR A 30 46.01 -1.05 25.15
N ALA A 31 45.88 -0.09 24.24
CA ALA A 31 45.82 1.30 24.61
C ALA A 31 44.80 1.36 25.75
N PRO A 32 45.12 2.03 26.89
CA PRO A 32 44.14 2.18 27.95
C PRO A 32 42.87 2.72 27.28
N LYS A 33 41.74 2.04 27.49
CA LYS A 33 40.43 2.57 27.09
C LYS A 33 40.41 4.03 27.52
N ALA A 34 40.21 4.96 26.58
CA ALA A 34 40.09 6.37 26.92
C ALA A 34 39.05 6.46 28.04
N LYS A 35 39.49 6.88 29.22
CA LYS A 35 38.63 6.95 30.39
C LYS A 35 37.64 8.06 30.10
N ALA A 36 36.34 7.73 30.02
CA ALA A 36 35.26 8.70 29.89
C ALA A 36 35.51 9.90 30.83
N ALA A 37 35.72 11.09 30.26
CA ALA A 37 35.95 12.29 31.03
C ALA A 37 34.66 13.14 31.06
N THR A 38 34.39 13.75 32.21
CA THR A 38 33.24 14.64 32.39
C THR A 38 33.72 16.08 32.40
N PHE A 39 33.13 16.91 31.53
CA PHE A 39 33.45 18.32 31.39
C PHE A 39 32.22 19.16 31.75
N ASN A 40 32.42 20.22 32.55
CA ASN A 40 31.35 21.11 33.00
C ASN A 40 31.53 22.50 32.41
N TRP A 41 30.47 23.04 31.82
CA TRP A 41 30.47 24.38 31.24
C TRP A 41 30.64 25.46 32.33
N GLY A 42 31.59 26.36 32.14
CA GLY A 42 31.93 27.40 33.12
C GLY A 42 31.34 28.79 32.83
N GLN A 43 30.78 29.01 31.63
CA GLN A 43 30.24 30.32 31.26
C GLN A 43 28.81 30.51 31.76
N THR A 44 28.47 31.76 32.08
CA THR A 44 27.16 32.15 32.61
C THR A 44 26.57 33.42 32.00
N ALA A 45 27.39 34.27 31.37
CA ALA A 45 26.94 35.56 30.84
C ALA A 45 26.45 35.45 29.39
N LEU A 46 25.39 36.18 29.03
CA LEU A 46 24.88 36.29 27.65
C LEU A 46 26.02 36.58 26.66
N ASN A 47 26.36 35.58 25.85
CA ASN A 47 27.34 35.72 24.78
C ASN A 47 27.24 34.56 23.78
N THR A 48 28.06 34.65 22.73
CA THR A 48 28.44 33.52 21.90
C THR A 48 29.82 33.01 22.34
N TYR A 49 29.89 31.75 22.75
CA TYR A 49 31.11 31.08 23.16
C TYR A 49 31.47 29.96 22.20
N ASN A 50 32.73 29.55 22.21
CA ASN A 50 33.23 28.47 21.36
C ASN A 50 33.38 27.19 22.19
N TRP A 51 32.83 26.08 21.70
CA TRP A 51 32.96 24.76 22.33
C TRP A 51 34.42 24.32 22.43
N ASN A 52 35.19 24.57 21.37
CA ASN A 52 36.59 24.17 21.23
C ASN A 52 37.58 25.10 21.94
N ASP A 53 37.09 26.00 22.79
CA ASP A 53 37.90 26.76 23.73
C ASP A 53 37.80 26.13 25.12
N GLY A 54 38.88 25.45 25.53
CA GLY A 54 38.95 24.72 26.80
C GLY A 54 38.71 25.58 28.05
N ALA A 55 38.96 26.89 27.96
CA ALA A 55 38.70 27.81 29.08
C ALA A 55 37.22 27.85 29.47
N ASN A 56 36.32 27.56 28.51
CA ASN A 56 34.88 27.51 28.74
C ASN A 56 34.42 26.25 29.51
N TRP A 57 35.29 25.27 29.74
CA TRP A 57 34.96 24.00 30.40
C TRP A 57 35.54 23.86 31.81
N GLY A 58 35.55 24.96 32.57
CA GLY A 58 36.03 24.97 33.97
C GLY A 58 37.51 25.31 34.14
N GLY A 59 38.11 26.03 33.17
CA GLY A 59 39.43 26.66 33.30
C GLY A 59 40.64 25.82 32.86
N GLY A 60 40.43 24.70 32.16
CA GLY A 60 41.51 23.87 31.59
C GLY A 60 41.89 24.22 30.15
N SER A 61 42.91 23.56 29.60
CA SER A 61 43.30 23.67 28.17
C SER A 61 42.64 22.61 27.27
N VAL A 62 41.64 21.88 27.79
CA VAL A 62 41.01 20.72 27.14
C VAL A 62 39.49 20.91 27.15
N TYR A 63 38.83 20.38 26.13
CA TYR A 63 37.38 20.42 25.96
C TYR A 63 36.87 19.00 25.60
N PRO A 64 35.59 18.68 25.83
CA PRO A 64 35.03 17.38 25.47
C PRO A 64 35.08 17.17 23.96
N ASN A 65 35.84 16.17 23.52
CA ASN A 65 36.01 15.81 22.10
C ASN A 65 36.59 14.39 21.90
N ALA A 66 36.19 13.43 22.73
CA ALA A 66 36.52 12.02 22.56
C ALA A 66 35.27 11.12 22.74
N ILE A 67 35.34 9.90 22.21
CA ILE A 67 34.35 8.84 22.47
C ILE A 67 34.15 8.70 23.98
N ASP A 68 32.91 8.49 24.41
CA ASP A 68 32.49 8.38 25.81
C ASP A 68 32.62 9.67 26.67
N ASP A 69 33.16 10.78 26.16
CA ASP A 69 33.18 12.03 26.92
C ASP A 69 31.76 12.50 27.26
N VAL A 70 31.60 13.09 28.44
CA VAL A 70 30.33 13.67 28.91
C VAL A 70 30.48 15.19 28.97
N ALA A 71 29.68 15.89 28.17
CA ALA A 71 29.62 17.34 28.15
C ALA A 71 28.38 17.86 28.92
N ASN A 72 28.60 18.67 29.97
CA ASN A 72 27.54 19.23 30.81
C ASN A 72 27.36 20.75 30.57
N LEU A 73 26.35 21.12 29.79
CA LEU A 73 25.83 22.48 29.63
C LEU A 73 24.63 22.71 30.58
N ASN A 74 24.87 22.73 31.89
CA ASN A 74 23.81 22.82 32.91
C ASN A 74 24.02 23.94 33.95
N SER A 75 25.00 24.80 33.73
CA SER A 75 25.30 25.94 34.60
C SER A 75 24.15 26.93 34.63
N ALA A 76 23.97 27.59 35.79
CA ALA A 76 22.99 28.65 35.96
C ALA A 76 23.39 29.87 35.12
N LEU A 77 22.51 30.29 34.22
CA LEU A 77 22.80 31.35 33.25
C LEU A 77 22.24 32.70 33.72
N ALA A 78 23.01 33.77 33.52
CA ALA A 78 22.58 35.15 33.67
C ALA A 78 21.91 35.70 32.39
N GLY A 79 22.06 35.01 31.26
CA GLY A 79 21.38 35.29 29.99
C GLY A 79 21.53 34.11 29.02
N ALA A 80 20.73 34.06 27.95
CA ALA A 80 20.77 32.94 27.01
C ALA A 80 22.13 32.86 26.28
N GLU A 81 22.67 31.67 26.09
CA GLU A 81 24.00 31.51 25.48
C GLU A 81 23.91 30.80 24.13
N THR A 82 24.77 31.20 23.18
CA THR A 82 25.04 30.41 21.98
C THR A 82 26.40 29.75 22.11
N VAL A 83 26.46 28.43 21.96
CA VAL A 83 27.71 27.65 21.97
C VAL A 83 27.99 27.18 20.54
N ASN A 84 29.00 27.75 19.90
CA ASN A 84 29.44 27.37 18.56
C ASN A 84 30.41 26.20 18.62
N LEU A 85 30.12 25.12 17.89
CA LEU A 85 31.02 23.98 17.74
C LEU A 85 32.30 24.37 16.97
N ASN A 86 32.15 25.08 15.85
CA ASN A 86 33.20 25.52 14.90
C ASN A 86 34.03 24.41 14.24
N VAL A 87 34.17 23.26 14.88
CA VAL A 87 34.84 22.05 14.41
C VAL A 87 33.96 20.83 14.69
N PRO A 88 34.21 19.68 14.04
CA PRO A 88 33.60 18.42 14.43
C PRO A 88 33.91 18.07 15.89
N ILE A 89 32.88 17.71 16.65
CA ILE A 89 32.99 17.31 18.06
C ILE A 89 32.47 15.89 18.24
N THR A 90 33.26 15.02 18.86
CA THR A 90 32.84 13.66 19.24
C THR A 90 32.69 13.57 20.76
N ILE A 91 31.55 13.09 21.25
CA ILE A 91 31.29 12.84 22.67
C ILE A 91 30.40 11.60 22.84
N GLY A 92 30.37 10.99 24.03
CA GLY A 92 29.40 9.95 24.36
C GLY A 92 28.05 10.49 24.82
N SER A 93 28.04 11.62 25.52
CA SER A 93 26.79 12.18 26.08
C SER A 93 26.81 13.70 26.23
N LEU A 94 25.66 14.32 25.95
CA LEU A 94 25.40 15.75 26.16
C LEU A 94 24.30 15.93 27.21
N ASN A 95 24.58 16.64 28.29
CA ASN A 95 23.57 17.16 29.21
C ASN A 95 23.39 18.66 28.93
N ILE A 96 22.16 19.12 28.72
CA ILE A 96 21.85 20.50 28.34
C ILE A 96 20.66 21.05 29.11
N GLY A 97 20.77 22.28 29.58
CA GLY A 97 19.68 23.06 30.14
C GLY A 97 19.96 23.53 31.56
N ALA A 98 19.93 24.85 31.70
CA ALA A 98 20.20 25.56 32.94
C ALA A 98 19.04 25.47 33.95
N SER A 99 19.34 25.64 35.24
CA SER A 99 18.32 25.79 36.29
C SER A 99 17.57 27.13 36.24
N THR A 100 17.99 28.05 35.37
CA THR A 100 17.46 29.39 35.17
C THR A 100 16.47 29.48 34.01
N ALA A 101 15.83 30.64 33.82
CA ALA A 101 14.89 30.87 32.72
C ALA A 101 15.56 31.04 31.33
N PHE A 102 16.88 31.13 31.28
CA PHE A 102 17.67 31.24 30.05
C PHE A 102 18.17 29.87 29.60
N GLY A 103 18.20 29.64 28.29
CA GLY A 103 18.66 28.37 27.70
C GLY A 103 19.87 28.54 26.79
N TYR A 104 20.38 27.41 26.34
CA TYR A 104 21.51 27.25 25.44
C TYR A 104 21.03 27.03 24.00
N THR A 105 21.77 27.60 23.04
CA THR A 105 21.71 27.24 21.62
C THR A 105 23.05 26.63 21.21
N LEU A 106 23.07 25.33 20.92
CA LEU A 106 24.23 24.65 20.35
C LEU A 106 24.19 24.79 18.82
N ALA A 107 25.16 25.50 18.25
CA ALA A 107 25.21 25.85 16.84
C ALA A 107 26.47 25.31 16.14
N ALA A 108 26.37 25.06 14.83
CA ALA A 108 27.48 24.52 14.04
C ALA A 108 28.70 25.46 13.99
N GLY A 109 28.48 26.78 14.04
CA GLY A 109 29.54 27.75 13.76
C GLY A 109 30.07 27.61 12.33
N THR A 110 31.39 27.66 12.16
CA THR A 110 32.03 27.70 10.82
C THR A 110 31.97 26.37 10.05
N ALA A 111 31.98 25.22 10.74
CA ALA A 111 31.91 23.88 10.11
C ALA A 111 31.62 22.72 11.10
N GLY A 112 31.03 23.01 12.27
CA GLY A 112 30.89 22.01 13.33
C GLY A 112 29.67 21.11 13.19
N TYR A 113 29.83 19.86 13.62
CA TYR A 113 28.75 18.90 13.85
C TYR A 113 29.07 18.08 15.10
N LEU A 114 28.03 17.48 15.68
CA LEU A 114 28.15 16.67 16.88
C LEU A 114 28.08 15.19 16.51
N THR A 115 29.14 14.44 16.77
CA THR A 115 29.13 12.97 16.73
C THR A 115 28.90 12.44 18.13
N LEU A 116 27.85 11.65 18.28
CA LEU A 116 27.54 10.90 19.48
C LEU A 116 28.02 9.46 19.30
N ASP A 117 29.04 9.08 20.07
CA ASP A 117 29.70 7.78 20.01
C ASP A 117 30.08 7.34 21.43
N GLY A 118 29.56 6.19 21.85
CA GLY A 118 29.78 5.69 23.19
C GLY A 118 29.78 4.17 23.23
N ALA A 119 30.57 3.59 24.13
CA ALA A 119 30.91 2.15 24.15
C ALA A 119 29.71 1.18 24.23
N SER A 120 28.50 1.66 24.54
CA SER A 120 27.26 0.85 24.55
C SER A 120 25.97 1.64 24.26
N SER A 121 25.92 2.95 24.48
CA SER A 121 24.79 3.81 24.08
C SER A 121 25.20 5.29 24.15
N THR A 122 24.53 6.15 23.39
CA THR A 122 24.77 7.60 23.42
C THR A 122 23.53 8.37 23.86
N ALA A 123 23.72 9.56 24.44
CA ALA A 123 22.60 10.30 25.02
C ALA A 123 22.65 11.82 24.83
N ILE A 124 21.47 12.42 24.70
CA ILE A 124 21.23 13.84 24.92
C ILE A 124 20.20 13.96 26.04
N THR A 125 20.54 14.58 27.16
CA THR A 125 19.63 14.78 28.29
C THR A 125 19.35 16.26 28.49
N LYS A 126 18.11 16.64 28.29
CA LYS A 126 17.59 17.97 28.59
C LYS A 126 17.13 18.05 30.05
N THR A 127 17.73 18.98 30.79
CA THR A 127 17.34 19.41 32.16
C THR A 127 16.84 20.85 32.14
N GLY A 128 16.36 21.38 33.28
CA GLY A 128 16.01 22.80 33.39
C GLY A 128 14.71 23.22 32.68
N THR A 129 14.17 24.39 33.02
CA THR A 129 12.85 24.84 32.56
C THR A 129 12.87 25.75 31.34
N ALA A 130 14.03 26.30 30.97
CA ALA A 130 14.19 27.11 29.75
C ALA A 130 14.05 26.27 28.47
N ALA A 131 13.86 26.95 27.33
CA ALA A 131 13.95 26.33 26.02
C ALA A 131 15.42 26.23 25.58
N ASP A 132 15.84 25.06 25.12
CA ASP A 132 17.18 24.80 24.59
C ASP A 132 17.09 24.35 23.13
N THR A 133 18.09 24.72 22.32
CA THR A 133 18.12 24.39 20.89
C THR A 133 19.44 23.72 20.51
N ILE A 134 19.37 22.64 19.73
CA ILE A 134 20.51 22.05 19.02
C ILE A 134 20.27 22.26 17.52
N SER A 135 21.00 23.21 16.96
CA SER A 135 20.96 23.56 15.53
C SER A 135 22.11 22.98 14.71
N ALA A 136 23.17 22.52 15.38
CA ALA A 136 24.21 21.72 14.76
C ALA A 136 23.67 20.35 14.31
N ASN A 137 24.16 19.83 13.19
CA ASN A 137 23.86 18.46 12.78
C ASN A 137 24.41 17.45 13.78
N ILE A 138 23.70 16.35 13.96
CA ILE A 138 24.05 15.25 14.85
C ILE A 138 24.29 13.99 14.03
N GLN A 139 25.46 13.40 14.18
CA GLN A 139 25.76 12.04 13.76
C GLN A 139 25.75 11.14 14.99
N PHE A 140 25.27 9.91 14.88
CA PHE A 140 25.31 8.96 15.99
C PHE A 140 25.71 7.57 15.50
N ASN A 141 26.73 6.99 16.12
CA ASN A 141 27.25 5.68 15.74
C ASN A 141 26.51 4.56 16.48
N ASP A 142 26.10 4.81 17.72
CA ASP A 142 25.33 3.90 18.56
C ASP A 142 23.88 4.35 18.73
N ALA A 143 23.03 3.51 19.32
CA ALA A 143 21.65 3.90 19.62
C ALA A 143 21.61 5.20 20.45
N LEU A 144 20.88 6.18 19.95
CA LEU A 144 20.78 7.52 20.54
C LEU A 144 19.52 7.63 21.41
N THR A 145 19.67 7.92 22.69
CA THR A 145 18.55 8.25 23.59
C THR A 145 18.51 9.75 23.88
N ILE A 146 17.42 10.39 23.51
CA ILE A 146 17.15 11.80 23.78
C ILE A 146 16.11 11.89 24.89
N THR A 147 16.51 12.38 26.06
CA THR A 147 15.63 12.49 27.22
C THR A 147 15.29 13.95 27.47
N ASN A 148 14.00 14.30 27.52
CA ASN A 148 13.57 15.58 28.08
C ASN A 148 12.89 15.36 29.43
N SER A 149 13.64 15.59 30.50
CA SER A 149 13.16 15.40 31.88
C SER A 149 12.43 16.62 32.45
N SER A 150 12.24 17.68 31.65
CA SER A 150 11.59 18.91 32.08
C SER A 150 10.12 18.93 31.71
N SER A 151 9.24 19.23 32.66
CA SER A 151 7.80 19.37 32.44
C SER A 151 7.39 20.68 31.75
N ALA A 152 8.33 21.64 31.62
CA ALA A 152 8.10 22.96 31.01
C ALA A 152 9.10 23.28 29.89
N GLY A 153 10.35 22.83 30.01
CA GLY A 153 11.42 23.15 29.07
C GLY A 153 11.28 22.39 27.76
N VAL A 154 11.29 23.12 26.64
CA VAL A 154 11.30 22.55 25.29
C VAL A 154 12.74 22.27 24.87
N LEU A 155 13.00 21.09 24.30
CA LEU A 155 14.21 20.84 23.51
C LEU A 155 13.83 20.92 22.03
N THR A 156 14.50 21.80 21.29
CA THR A 156 14.38 21.89 19.82
C THR A 156 15.62 21.33 19.16
N ILE A 157 15.44 20.39 18.23
CA ILE A 157 16.52 19.87 17.38
C ILE A 157 16.21 20.29 15.94
N SER A 158 16.93 21.30 15.45
CA SER A 158 16.78 21.81 14.09
C SER A 158 17.89 21.31 13.15
N GLY A 159 19.04 20.89 13.68
CA GLY A 159 20.07 20.19 12.91
C GLY A 159 19.61 18.79 12.49
N ALA A 160 20.08 18.32 11.34
CA ALA A 160 19.76 16.97 10.86
C ALA A 160 20.39 15.91 11.77
N MET A 161 19.68 14.79 11.97
CA MET A 161 20.16 13.63 12.73
C MET A 161 20.39 12.46 11.78
N SER A 162 21.60 11.89 11.77
CA SER A 162 21.95 10.79 10.86
C SER A 162 22.76 9.67 11.49
N SER A 163 22.48 8.44 11.08
CA SER A 163 23.26 7.25 11.38
C SER A 163 23.18 6.25 10.22
N LEU A 164 24.05 5.24 10.21
CA LEU A 164 23.91 4.11 9.30
C LEU A 164 22.75 3.22 9.72
N THR A 165 22.79 2.63 10.92
CA THR A 165 21.84 1.57 11.34
C THR A 165 21.22 1.77 12.71
N SER A 166 21.56 2.85 13.42
CA SER A 166 21.23 2.97 14.84
C SER A 166 19.82 3.52 15.07
N ASN A 167 19.20 3.06 16.16
CA ASN A 167 17.89 3.53 16.59
C ASN A 167 17.99 4.93 17.23
N ILE A 168 16.89 5.67 17.18
CA ILE A 168 16.69 6.88 17.98
C ILE A 168 15.52 6.63 18.94
N THR A 169 15.74 6.88 20.22
CA THR A 169 14.72 6.85 21.27
C THR A 169 14.53 8.25 21.84
N ILE A 170 13.29 8.70 21.97
CA ILE A 170 12.95 9.95 22.65
C ILE A 170 12.07 9.64 23.85
N THR A 171 12.51 10.05 25.03
CA THR A 171 11.91 9.70 26.32
C THR A 171 11.80 10.92 27.25
N GLY A 172 11.28 10.70 28.46
CA GLY A 172 11.10 11.69 29.51
C GLY A 172 9.67 12.22 29.63
N THR A 173 9.50 13.11 30.60
CA THR A 173 8.22 13.76 30.94
C THR A 173 7.87 14.87 29.96
N GLY A 174 8.88 15.57 29.43
CA GLY A 174 8.79 16.62 28.41
C GLY A 174 7.83 17.78 28.73
N ALA A 175 7.93 18.87 27.96
CA ALA A 175 6.95 19.94 28.03
C ALA A 175 5.57 19.42 27.58
N VAL A 176 4.70 19.06 28.50
CA VAL A 176 3.41 18.39 28.19
C VAL A 176 2.45 19.27 27.37
N SER A 177 2.66 20.60 27.28
CA SER A 177 1.86 21.49 26.43
C SER A 177 2.53 21.89 25.11
N ALA A 178 3.87 21.88 25.03
CA ALA A 178 4.62 22.38 23.86
C ALA A 178 5.40 21.28 23.14
N GLY A 179 5.75 20.18 23.81
CA GLY A 179 6.51 19.06 23.29
C GLY A 179 7.96 19.39 22.90
N SER A 180 8.84 18.39 22.94
CA SER A 180 10.13 18.51 22.27
C SER A 180 9.91 18.57 20.75
N THR A 181 10.63 19.43 20.05
CA THR A 181 10.40 19.71 18.62
C THR A 181 11.58 19.23 17.78
N ILE A 182 11.32 18.39 16.77
CA ILE A 182 12.32 17.93 15.80
C ILE A 182 11.99 18.55 14.45
N THR A 183 12.81 19.49 14.01
CA THR A 183 12.70 20.13 12.70
C THR A 183 13.77 19.62 11.73
N GLY A 184 14.90 19.15 12.25
CA GLY A 184 15.91 18.48 11.43
C GLY A 184 15.40 17.16 10.85
N ALA A 185 15.90 16.80 9.66
CA ALA A 185 15.61 15.50 9.07
C ALA A 185 16.21 14.36 9.91
N ILE A 186 15.55 13.21 9.93
CA ILE A 186 16.06 11.98 10.56
C ILE A 186 16.39 10.98 9.46
N SER A 187 17.65 10.53 9.38
CA SER A 187 18.11 9.57 8.38
C SER A 187 18.93 8.45 9.02
N THR A 188 18.34 7.26 9.14
CA THR A 188 19.02 6.07 9.69
C THR A 188 18.31 4.80 9.22
N ALA A 189 19.02 3.68 9.09
CA ALA A 189 18.40 2.39 8.86
C ALA A 189 17.73 1.79 10.11
N GLY A 190 17.89 2.42 11.28
CA GLY A 190 17.27 2.02 12.54
C GLY A 190 15.83 2.50 12.72
N ASN A 191 15.28 2.20 13.89
CA ASN A 191 13.91 2.54 14.31
C ASN A 191 13.83 3.93 14.96
N PHE A 192 12.66 4.54 14.89
CA PHE A 192 12.28 5.69 15.70
C PHE A 192 11.36 5.26 16.84
N ILE A 193 11.74 5.56 18.08
CA ILE A 193 11.06 5.09 19.29
C ILE A 193 10.68 6.32 20.15
N LYS A 194 9.39 6.44 20.48
CA LYS A 194 8.87 7.42 21.43
C LYS A 194 8.45 6.70 22.71
N ASP A 195 9.21 6.86 23.78
CA ASP A 195 9.06 6.10 25.02
C ASP A 195 9.14 6.98 26.27
N GLY A 196 8.10 7.77 26.53
CA GLY A 196 8.02 8.60 27.75
C GLY A 196 6.68 9.32 27.80
N SER A 197 6.25 9.83 28.95
CA SER A 197 4.91 10.43 29.08
C SER A 197 4.73 11.75 28.31
N GLY A 198 5.82 12.41 27.92
CA GLY A 198 5.78 13.70 27.23
C GLY A 198 5.30 13.69 25.77
N ILE A 199 5.31 14.87 25.16
CA ILE A 199 4.96 15.10 23.76
C ILE A 199 6.23 15.25 22.91
N VAL A 200 6.24 14.64 21.72
CA VAL A 200 7.22 14.92 20.66
C VAL A 200 6.50 15.43 19.42
N GLN A 201 6.99 16.54 18.86
CA GLN A 201 6.52 17.14 17.61
C GLN A 201 7.52 16.90 16.49
N MET A 202 7.10 16.20 15.44
CA MET A 202 7.88 15.92 14.24
C MET A 202 7.54 16.94 13.15
N ASN A 203 8.39 17.94 12.99
CA ASN A 203 8.27 19.01 11.98
C ASN A 203 9.18 18.77 10.76
N GLY A 204 10.28 18.04 10.94
CA GLY A 204 11.21 17.65 9.88
C GLY A 204 10.81 16.37 9.16
N ALA A 205 11.45 16.10 8.03
CA ALA A 205 11.24 14.86 7.28
C ALA A 205 11.87 13.65 7.98
N GLY A 206 11.06 12.61 8.22
CA GLY A 206 11.51 11.28 8.62
C GLY A 206 11.88 10.47 7.38
N THR A 207 13.17 10.17 7.22
CA THR A 207 13.72 9.35 6.13
C THR A 207 14.33 8.04 6.65
N TYR A 208 14.04 7.67 7.89
CA TYR A 208 14.55 6.42 8.45
C TYR A 208 13.88 5.18 7.83
N ALA A 209 14.59 4.06 7.81
CA ALA A 209 14.16 2.80 7.21
C ALA A 209 13.27 1.95 8.13
N GLY A 210 13.55 2.02 9.44
CA GLY A 210 12.95 1.16 10.44
C GLY A 210 11.53 1.56 10.82
N THR A 211 11.03 0.96 11.89
CA THR A 211 9.66 1.17 12.37
C THR A 211 9.53 2.44 13.20
N THR A 212 8.27 2.88 13.37
CA THR A 212 7.89 3.93 14.31
C THR A 212 7.15 3.30 15.49
N SER A 213 7.75 3.32 16.68
CA SER A 213 7.13 2.78 17.89
C SER A 213 6.75 3.92 18.84
N VAL A 214 5.46 4.05 19.15
CA VAL A 214 4.96 4.98 20.18
C VAL A 214 4.60 4.17 21.42
N ILE A 215 5.55 4.06 22.35
CA ILE A 215 5.45 3.25 23.57
C ILE A 215 4.69 4.00 24.67
N ALA A 216 4.92 5.31 24.82
CA ALA A 216 4.25 6.14 25.80
C ALA A 216 4.11 7.60 25.34
N GLY A 217 3.17 8.32 25.96
CA GLY A 217 2.91 9.75 25.69
C GLY A 217 2.34 9.99 24.30
N ARG A 218 2.65 11.15 23.70
CA ARG A 218 2.10 11.56 22.40
C ARG A 218 3.18 11.85 21.37
N LEU A 219 3.03 11.31 20.17
CA LEU A 219 3.79 11.66 18.97
C LEU A 219 2.90 12.46 18.03
N ILE A 220 3.30 13.70 17.74
CA ILE A 220 2.59 14.60 16.83
C ILE A 220 3.35 14.67 15.51
N ALA A 221 2.70 14.30 14.41
CA ALA A 221 3.26 14.36 13.06
C ALA A 221 2.72 15.60 12.34
N ASN A 222 3.50 16.69 12.34
CA ASN A 222 3.07 18.00 11.85
C ASN A 222 3.09 18.15 10.33
N THR A 223 3.80 17.28 9.61
CA THR A 223 3.96 17.35 8.16
C THR A 223 3.67 16.00 7.50
N GLY A 224 3.39 16.00 6.19
CA GLY A 224 3.14 14.77 5.44
C GLY A 224 4.36 13.84 5.33
N THR A 225 5.56 14.35 5.62
CA THR A 225 6.82 13.61 5.59
C THR A 225 7.40 13.39 6.99
N SER A 226 6.68 13.75 8.06
CA SER A 226 7.14 13.57 9.45
C SER A 226 7.48 12.11 9.78
N LEU A 227 6.77 11.17 9.15
CA LEU A 227 7.01 9.74 9.25
C LEU A 227 7.29 9.17 7.85
N PRO A 228 8.21 8.19 7.70
CA PRO A 228 8.46 7.55 6.43
C PRO A 228 7.21 6.87 5.88
N ILE A 229 6.99 6.98 4.56
CA ILE A 229 5.75 6.55 3.92
C ILE A 229 5.47 5.03 3.99
N ARG A 230 6.48 4.22 4.32
CA ARG A 230 6.39 2.76 4.47
C ARG A 230 6.74 2.28 5.88
N SER A 231 6.93 3.19 6.85
CA SER A 231 7.21 2.80 8.22
C SER A 231 6.02 2.06 8.81
N ALA A 232 6.25 0.88 9.39
CA ALA A 232 5.26 0.22 10.24
C ALA A 232 5.14 0.99 11.57
N ILE A 233 3.91 1.34 11.94
CA ILE A 233 3.61 2.09 13.15
C ILE A 233 3.00 1.16 14.20
N THR A 234 3.61 1.11 15.39
CA THR A 234 3.03 0.45 16.57
C THR A 234 2.72 1.49 17.64
N ILE A 235 1.47 1.55 18.10
CA ILE A 235 1.04 2.42 19.20
C ILE A 235 0.70 1.55 20.41
N SER A 236 1.50 1.62 21.46
CA SER A 236 1.27 0.87 22.71
C SER A 236 0.10 1.42 23.49
N SER A 237 -0.48 0.59 24.37
CA SER A 237 -1.60 0.98 25.25
C SER A 237 -1.27 2.25 26.04
N GLY A 238 -2.20 3.22 26.02
CA GLY A 238 -2.04 4.52 26.69
C GLY A 238 -1.19 5.56 25.94
N ALA A 239 -0.64 5.20 24.78
CA ALA A 239 0.11 6.12 23.91
C ALA A 239 -0.77 6.66 22.76
N PHE A 240 -0.33 7.77 22.15
CA PHE A 240 -1.08 8.51 21.14
C PHE A 240 -0.23 8.84 19.92
N LEU A 241 -0.75 8.57 18.72
CA LEU A 241 -0.29 9.17 17.47
C LEU A 241 -1.30 10.23 17.02
N GLU A 242 -0.82 11.47 16.82
CA GLU A 242 -1.63 12.59 16.35
C GLU A 242 -1.19 13.05 14.94
N PRO A 243 -1.98 12.76 13.88
CA PRO A 243 -1.73 13.29 12.55
C PRO A 243 -2.17 14.76 12.46
N ARG A 244 -1.21 15.67 12.21
CA ARG A 244 -1.48 17.10 11.91
C ARG A 244 -1.20 17.46 10.44
N ALA A 245 -1.07 16.45 9.58
CA ALA A 245 -1.05 16.53 8.13
C ALA A 245 -1.68 15.26 7.51
N THR A 246 -1.81 15.21 6.19
CA THR A 246 -2.12 13.97 5.47
C THR A 246 -0.93 13.03 5.59
N LEU A 247 -1.04 12.01 6.44
CA LEU A 247 0.00 11.01 6.61
C LEU A 247 -0.25 9.83 5.67
N THR A 248 0.83 9.28 5.14
CA THR A 248 0.86 7.96 4.54
C THR A 248 1.93 7.16 5.25
N PHE A 249 1.65 5.92 5.65
CA PHE A 249 2.63 5.06 6.31
C PHE A 249 2.39 3.57 5.97
N GLY A 250 3.32 2.74 6.41
CA GLY A 250 3.37 1.31 6.14
C GLY A 250 2.14 0.60 6.69
N SER A 251 2.12 0.28 7.98
CA SER A 251 1.02 -0.41 8.63
C SER A 251 0.71 0.19 10.01
N LEU A 252 -0.43 -0.18 10.59
CA LEU A 252 -0.84 0.26 11.92
C LEU A 252 -1.09 -0.96 12.83
N ALA A 253 -0.45 -0.99 13.99
CA ALA A 253 -0.63 -2.03 14.99
C ALA A 253 -0.65 -1.47 16.41
N GLY A 254 -1.07 -2.31 17.36
CA GLY A 254 -1.03 -2.00 18.79
C GLY A 254 -2.38 -1.64 19.41
N ALA A 255 -2.34 -1.17 20.65
CA ALA A 255 -3.49 -1.00 21.53
C ALA A 255 -3.71 0.45 22.01
N GLY A 256 -2.89 1.40 21.55
CA GLY A 256 -3.03 2.83 21.88
C GLY A 256 -4.00 3.57 20.96
N ASP A 257 -3.91 4.89 20.89
CA ASP A 257 -4.88 5.71 20.16
C ASP A 257 -4.26 6.39 18.92
N LEU A 258 -4.96 6.29 17.79
CA LEU A 258 -4.79 7.19 16.64
C LEU A 258 -5.82 8.32 16.80
N ASP A 259 -5.37 9.50 17.21
CA ASP A 259 -6.24 10.56 17.70
C ASP A 259 -6.12 11.84 16.86
N ASN A 260 -7.26 12.45 16.50
CA ASN A 260 -7.30 13.82 15.99
C ASN A 260 -8.07 14.73 16.98
N PRO A 261 -7.37 15.35 17.95
CA PRO A 261 -8.00 16.20 18.95
C PRO A 261 -8.30 17.62 18.43
N THR A 262 -8.05 17.91 17.14
CA THR A 262 -8.18 19.25 16.54
C THR A 262 -9.34 19.31 15.55
N ALA A 263 -10.00 20.46 15.40
CA ALA A 263 -11.12 20.61 14.45
C ALA A 263 -10.75 20.40 12.95
N ASN A 264 -9.47 20.39 12.60
CA ASN A 264 -9.02 20.25 11.21
C ASN A 264 -9.21 18.82 10.70
N ALA A 265 -9.70 18.68 9.47
CA ALA A 265 -9.86 17.38 8.84
C ALA A 265 -8.51 16.70 8.53
N ARG A 266 -8.40 15.39 8.80
CA ARG A 266 -7.21 14.57 8.59
C ARG A 266 -7.58 13.25 7.92
N THR A 267 -6.69 12.76 7.06
CA THR A 267 -6.89 11.47 6.39
C THR A 267 -5.59 10.65 6.36
N PRO A 268 -5.29 9.89 7.42
CA PRO A 268 -4.23 8.90 7.37
C PRO A 268 -4.49 7.83 6.30
N THR A 269 -3.45 7.52 5.53
CA THR A 269 -3.43 6.46 4.53
C THR A 269 -2.52 5.32 5.01
N ILE A 270 -3.09 4.12 5.13
CA ILE A 270 -2.50 2.96 5.81
C ILE A 270 -2.36 1.81 4.84
N GLY A 271 -1.23 1.11 4.88
CA GLY A 271 -1.01 -0.17 4.20
C GLY A 271 0.10 -0.16 3.15
N ARG A 272 0.96 0.87 3.08
CA ARG A 272 2.03 0.97 2.06
C ARG A 272 3.14 -0.08 2.20
N ASP A 273 3.22 -0.77 3.33
CA ASP A 273 4.16 -1.88 3.53
C ASP A 273 3.57 -3.25 3.16
N ASP A 274 2.28 -3.28 2.78
CA ASP A 274 1.50 -4.49 2.49
C ASP A 274 1.42 -5.50 3.65
N THR A 275 1.84 -5.11 4.85
CA THR A 275 1.83 -5.97 6.04
C THR A 275 0.40 -6.12 6.54
N SER A 276 0.03 -7.33 6.95
CA SER A 276 -1.21 -7.56 7.68
C SER A 276 -1.01 -7.32 9.17
N THR A 277 -1.82 -6.45 9.77
CA THR A 277 -1.67 -6.03 11.17
C THR A 277 -2.98 -6.07 11.94
N ILE A 278 -2.86 -6.09 13.28
CA ILE A 278 -3.98 -5.98 14.22
C ILE A 278 -3.79 -4.70 15.04
N PHE A 279 -4.84 -3.86 15.04
CA PHE A 279 -4.96 -2.68 15.88
C PHE A 279 -6.17 -2.84 16.80
N SER A 280 -5.92 -3.00 18.10
CA SER A 280 -6.94 -3.15 19.14
C SER A 280 -7.23 -1.87 19.93
N GLY A 281 -6.51 -0.82 19.55
CA GLY A 281 -6.64 0.53 20.06
C GLY A 281 -7.90 1.26 19.59
N ARG A 282 -7.93 2.58 19.81
CA ARG A 282 -9.05 3.43 19.36
C ARG A 282 -8.59 4.38 18.26
N ILE A 283 -9.51 4.67 17.35
CA ILE A 283 -9.42 5.78 16.41
C ILE A 283 -10.42 6.83 16.87
N THR A 284 -9.90 7.97 17.33
CA THR A 284 -10.68 9.02 18.00
C THR A 284 -10.54 10.36 17.32
N ALA A 285 -11.54 11.21 17.52
CA ALA A 285 -11.71 12.46 16.82
C ALA A 285 -12.43 13.47 17.74
N SER A 286 -11.98 14.72 17.80
CA SER A 286 -12.62 15.77 18.61
C SER A 286 -14.00 16.16 18.10
N THR A 287 -14.22 16.06 16.79
CA THR A 287 -15.52 16.23 16.15
C THR A 287 -15.75 15.07 15.20
N THR A 288 -17.00 14.75 14.95
CA THR A 288 -17.37 13.51 14.26
C THR A 288 -16.78 13.44 12.84
N ALA A 289 -16.61 14.54 12.10
CA ALA A 289 -16.20 14.51 10.68
C ALA A 289 -14.70 14.76 10.39
N ASN A 290 -13.88 15.05 11.40
CA ASN A 290 -12.52 15.57 11.17
C ASN A 290 -11.44 14.48 11.04
N LEU A 291 -11.78 13.19 11.13
CA LEU A 291 -10.84 12.09 10.87
C LEU A 291 -11.48 11.07 9.94
N ALA A 292 -10.81 10.81 8.83
CA ALA A 292 -11.12 9.79 7.83
C ALA A 292 -9.93 8.84 7.70
N ILE A 293 -10.13 7.60 7.22
CA ILE A 293 -9.03 6.65 7.01
C ILE A 293 -9.10 6.09 5.60
N THR A 294 -7.94 5.95 4.96
CA THR A 294 -7.80 5.24 3.69
C THR A 294 -6.92 4.01 3.87
N LYS A 295 -7.46 2.83 3.57
CA LYS A 295 -6.73 1.56 3.51
C LYS A 295 -6.34 1.24 2.08
N ILE A 296 -5.05 1.04 1.86
CA ILE A 296 -4.40 0.65 0.60
C ILE A 296 -3.43 -0.51 0.86
N GLY A 297 -2.72 -0.96 -0.16
CA GLY A 297 -1.86 -2.14 -0.13
C GLY A 297 -2.64 -3.45 -0.04
N ALA A 298 -1.99 -4.55 -0.39
CA ALA A 298 -2.56 -5.90 -0.36
C ALA A 298 -2.75 -6.47 1.06
N GLY A 299 -2.08 -5.90 2.06
CA GLY A 299 -2.17 -6.34 3.46
C GLY A 299 -3.57 -6.22 4.06
N THR A 300 -3.78 -6.90 5.19
CA THR A 300 -5.03 -6.80 5.98
C THR A 300 -4.85 -5.86 7.17
N LEU A 301 -5.65 -4.79 7.26
CA LEU A 301 -5.78 -4.02 8.50
C LEU A 301 -6.93 -4.60 9.31
N THR A 302 -6.63 -5.21 10.45
CA THR A 302 -7.64 -5.72 11.37
C THR A 302 -7.85 -4.73 12.50
N LEU A 303 -9.02 -4.10 12.55
CA LEU A 303 -9.48 -3.36 13.72
C LEU A 303 -10.16 -4.36 14.66
N GLN A 304 -9.49 -4.65 15.77
CA GLN A 304 -9.92 -5.64 16.76
C GLN A 304 -10.15 -4.99 18.12
N PRO A 305 -11.20 -4.17 18.28
CA PRO A 305 -11.47 -3.50 19.55
C PRO A 305 -11.50 -4.50 20.71
N ALA A 306 -10.80 -4.18 21.79
CA ALA A 306 -10.78 -4.99 23.00
C ALA A 306 -11.62 -4.36 24.12
N GLY A 307 -12.33 -5.17 24.89
CA GLY A 307 -13.20 -4.66 25.96
C GLY A 307 -14.22 -3.65 25.44
N SER A 308 -14.29 -2.48 26.08
CA SER A 308 -15.21 -1.38 25.71
C SER A 308 -14.60 -0.37 24.72
N ASN A 309 -13.46 -0.68 24.10
CA ASN A 309 -12.84 0.24 23.14
C ASN A 309 -13.73 0.36 21.90
N ALA A 310 -14.14 1.58 21.58
CA ALA A 310 -14.86 1.91 20.36
C ALA A 310 -14.07 2.96 19.57
N ASN A 311 -14.17 2.87 18.24
CA ASN A 311 -13.70 3.90 17.31
C ASN A 311 -14.81 4.93 17.12
N THR A 312 -14.51 6.20 17.38
CA THR A 312 -15.52 7.27 17.49
C THR A 312 -15.49 8.27 16.33
N TYR A 313 -14.52 8.15 15.41
CA TYR A 313 -14.50 8.94 14.18
C TYR A 313 -15.72 8.60 13.29
N THR A 314 -16.16 9.57 12.48
CA THR A 314 -17.24 9.38 11.48
C THR A 314 -16.90 9.94 10.10
N GLY A 315 -15.67 10.42 9.89
CA GLY A 315 -15.19 10.71 8.54
C GLY A 315 -15.03 9.42 7.74
N VAL A 316 -15.11 9.51 6.41
CA VAL A 316 -15.19 8.35 5.51
C VAL A 316 -14.04 7.36 5.72
N THR A 317 -14.37 6.07 5.80
CA THR A 317 -13.40 4.97 5.69
C THR A 317 -13.38 4.47 4.25
N THR A 318 -12.25 4.62 3.57
CA THR A 318 -12.05 4.15 2.19
C THR A 318 -11.19 2.91 2.17
N VAL A 319 -11.64 1.85 1.50
CA VAL A 319 -10.89 0.61 1.28
C VAL A 319 -10.55 0.51 -0.21
N SER A 320 -9.35 0.94 -0.56
CA SER A 320 -8.85 0.94 -1.94
C SER A 320 -8.03 -0.30 -2.29
N GLY A 321 -7.48 -1.02 -1.31
CA GLY A 321 -6.74 -2.26 -1.56
C GLY A 321 -6.68 -3.17 -0.35
N GLY A 322 -6.42 -4.46 -0.60
CA GLY A 322 -6.29 -5.46 0.46
C GLY A 322 -7.60 -5.67 1.19
N LYS A 323 -7.51 -5.85 2.51
CA LYS A 323 -8.67 -6.10 3.36
C LYS A 323 -8.69 -5.17 4.59
N LEU A 324 -9.86 -4.67 4.94
CA LEU A 324 -10.16 -4.06 6.23
C LEU A 324 -11.11 -5.01 6.99
N VAL A 325 -10.66 -5.48 8.14
CA VAL A 325 -11.45 -6.38 8.99
C VAL A 325 -11.91 -5.61 10.23
N LEU A 326 -13.20 -5.64 10.51
CA LEU A 326 -13.73 -5.34 11.84
C LEU A 326 -13.91 -6.67 12.58
N ASP A 327 -12.99 -6.97 13.50
CA ASP A 327 -13.02 -8.18 14.30
C ASP A 327 -13.51 -7.90 15.72
N THR A 328 -14.73 -8.32 16.02
CA THR A 328 -15.38 -8.03 17.30
C THR A 328 -15.24 -9.16 18.32
N SER A 329 -14.46 -10.19 18.01
CA SER A 329 -14.26 -11.37 18.84
C SER A 329 -13.78 -11.05 20.27
N ASN A 330 -12.96 -10.00 20.43
CA ASN A 330 -12.34 -9.61 21.69
C ASN A 330 -13.05 -8.46 22.44
N SER A 331 -14.20 -7.99 21.93
CA SER A 331 -14.90 -6.84 22.52
C SER A 331 -16.06 -7.25 23.44
N SER A 332 -16.29 -6.46 24.48
CA SER A 332 -17.46 -6.56 25.35
C SER A 332 -18.70 -5.86 24.79
N LEU A 333 -18.55 -4.98 23.79
CA LEU A 333 -19.64 -4.24 23.16
C LEU A 333 -20.56 -5.18 22.34
N THR A 334 -21.82 -4.80 22.22
CA THR A 334 -22.82 -5.48 21.37
C THR A 334 -23.17 -4.69 20.10
N SER A 335 -22.77 -3.42 20.06
CA SER A 335 -22.92 -2.49 18.94
C SER A 335 -21.97 -1.29 19.10
N GLY A 336 -21.86 -0.46 18.06
CA GLY A 336 -21.13 0.82 18.14
C GLY A 336 -19.60 0.69 18.18
N PHE A 337 -19.02 -0.39 17.65
CA PHE A 337 -17.57 -0.54 17.54
C PHE A 337 -16.96 0.56 16.67
N TRP A 338 -17.66 0.89 15.59
CA TRP A 338 -17.52 2.12 14.85
C TRP A 338 -18.78 2.95 15.07
N ALA A 339 -18.62 4.26 15.23
CA ALA A 339 -19.73 5.18 15.02
C ALA A 339 -20.28 5.04 13.59
N ALA A 340 -21.38 5.74 13.24
CA ALA A 340 -22.05 5.68 11.93
C ALA A 340 -21.20 6.24 10.77
N THR A 341 -20.04 5.63 10.58
CA THR A 341 -18.95 6.02 9.70
C THR A 341 -19.29 5.60 8.27
N PRO A 342 -19.25 6.50 7.29
CA PRO A 342 -19.43 6.11 5.90
C PRO A 342 -18.32 5.15 5.45
N LEU A 343 -18.68 4.16 4.63
CA LEU A 343 -17.75 3.18 4.07
C LEU A 343 -17.71 3.32 2.55
N THR A 344 -16.51 3.52 2.00
CA THR A 344 -16.26 3.46 0.56
C THR A 344 -15.42 2.22 0.25
N ILE A 345 -15.92 1.34 -0.62
CA ILE A 345 -15.14 0.24 -1.19
C ILE A 345 -14.77 0.62 -2.61
N SER A 346 -13.48 0.80 -2.86
CA SER A 346 -12.95 1.25 -4.15
C SER A 346 -11.66 0.48 -4.48
N GLY A 347 -11.73 -0.84 -4.45
CA GLY A 347 -10.66 -1.74 -4.89
C GLY A 347 -10.23 -2.78 -3.86
N GLY A 348 -10.60 -2.61 -2.59
CA GLY A 348 -10.32 -3.58 -1.53
C GLY A 348 -11.58 -4.29 -1.01
N ASN A 349 -11.43 -4.99 0.11
CA ASN A 349 -12.46 -5.85 0.69
C ASN A 349 -12.75 -5.45 2.14
N PHE A 350 -14.01 -5.50 2.55
CA PHE A 350 -14.43 -5.33 3.94
C PHE A 350 -14.88 -6.67 4.52
N GLU A 351 -14.36 -7.03 5.69
CA GLU A 351 -14.81 -8.20 6.44
C GLU A 351 -15.29 -7.79 7.83
N MET A 352 -16.40 -8.37 8.29
CA MET A 352 -16.84 -8.24 9.67
C MET A 352 -16.90 -9.63 10.31
N LYS A 353 -16.14 -9.82 11.38
CA LYS A 353 -16.18 -11.05 12.19
C LYS A 353 -17.03 -10.82 13.43
N GLY A 354 -17.97 -11.74 13.65
CA GLY A 354 -18.89 -11.70 14.78
C GLY A 354 -18.25 -11.97 16.13
N ARG A 355 -19.10 -12.10 17.15
CA ARG A 355 -18.71 -12.43 18.52
C ARG A 355 -19.23 -13.79 18.94
N SER A 356 -18.40 -14.57 19.64
CA SER A 356 -18.77 -15.88 20.17
C SER A 356 -19.97 -15.83 21.11
N GLY A 357 -20.94 -16.71 20.87
CA GLY A 357 -22.11 -16.94 21.71
C GLY A 357 -23.15 -15.81 21.77
N GLN A 358 -22.99 -14.72 21.00
CA GLN A 358 -23.79 -13.50 21.20
C GLN A 358 -24.29 -12.92 19.87
N THR A 359 -25.42 -12.19 19.94
CA THR A 359 -25.91 -11.36 18.84
C THR A 359 -25.15 -10.03 18.80
N LEU A 360 -24.83 -9.59 17.59
CA LEU A 360 -24.09 -8.36 17.32
C LEU A 360 -24.72 -7.56 16.20
N THR A 361 -24.82 -6.23 16.35
CA THR A 361 -25.21 -5.33 15.25
C THR A 361 -24.26 -4.15 15.13
N GLN A 362 -23.66 -3.98 13.95
CA GLN A 362 -22.89 -2.79 13.58
C GLN A 362 -23.69 -1.98 12.56
N THR A 363 -23.93 -0.70 12.86
CA THR A 363 -24.52 0.25 11.91
C THR A 363 -23.45 1.21 11.42
N LEU A 364 -23.29 1.31 10.11
CA LEU A 364 -22.39 2.26 9.44
C LEU A 364 -23.19 3.36 8.75
N GLY A 365 -22.48 4.42 8.34
CA GLY A 365 -23.03 5.52 7.57
C GLY A 365 -23.31 5.15 6.11
N ALA A 366 -23.32 6.14 5.23
CA ALA A 366 -23.50 5.92 3.79
C ALA A 366 -22.47 4.91 3.24
N PHE A 367 -22.90 4.06 2.32
CA PHE A 367 -22.04 3.12 1.63
C PHE A 367 -21.83 3.56 0.18
N VAL A 368 -20.57 3.63 -0.23
CA VAL A 368 -20.19 3.97 -1.60
C VAL A 368 -19.44 2.80 -2.23
N LEU A 369 -19.92 2.35 -3.39
CA LEU A 369 -19.16 1.44 -4.25
C LEU A 369 -18.44 2.25 -5.33
N GLY A 370 -17.12 2.28 -5.25
CA GLY A 370 -16.24 2.93 -6.22
C GLY A 370 -16.08 2.12 -7.51
N ALA A 371 -15.48 2.75 -8.52
CA ALA A 371 -15.36 2.21 -9.88
C ALA A 371 -14.63 0.85 -9.97
N THR A 372 -13.79 0.52 -9.01
CA THR A 372 -13.02 -0.74 -8.99
C THR A 372 -13.67 -1.84 -8.16
N GLY A 373 -14.83 -1.60 -7.55
CA GLY A 373 -15.57 -2.65 -6.85
C GLY A 373 -14.85 -3.23 -5.63
N GLY A 374 -15.33 -4.39 -5.16
CA GLY A 374 -14.77 -5.13 -4.02
C GLY A 374 -15.76 -6.10 -3.40
N SER A 375 -15.54 -6.48 -2.14
CA SER A 375 -16.44 -7.39 -1.41
C SER A 375 -16.79 -6.92 0.00
N ILE A 376 -17.95 -7.38 0.46
CA ILE A 376 -18.35 -7.39 1.87
C ILE A 376 -18.51 -8.84 2.29
N THR A 377 -17.78 -9.26 3.32
CA THR A 377 -17.84 -10.62 3.86
C THR A 377 -18.19 -10.58 5.34
N LEU A 378 -19.19 -11.35 5.76
CA LEU A 378 -19.46 -11.57 7.17
C LEU A 378 -19.00 -12.98 7.54
N THR A 379 -18.28 -13.08 8.65
CA THR A 379 -17.81 -14.35 9.19
C THR A 379 -18.53 -14.59 10.52
N PRO A 380 -19.41 -15.60 10.62
CA PRO A 380 -19.98 -15.99 11.90
C PRO A 380 -18.85 -16.50 12.80
N ASN A 381 -18.78 -15.99 14.02
CA ASN A 381 -17.81 -16.43 15.00
C ASN A 381 -18.54 -17.13 16.14
N SER A 382 -19.17 -18.29 15.86
CA SER A 382 -19.99 -19.07 16.80
C SER A 382 -21.08 -18.30 17.58
N GLY A 383 -21.43 -17.09 17.15
CA GLY A 383 -22.48 -16.26 17.72
C GLY A 383 -23.87 -16.59 17.17
N THR A 384 -24.90 -16.16 17.89
CA THR A 384 -26.30 -16.31 17.47
C THR A 384 -26.58 -15.53 16.18
N SER A 385 -25.99 -14.35 16.02
CA SER A 385 -26.21 -13.49 14.86
C SER A 385 -25.14 -12.40 14.73
N THR A 386 -24.60 -12.21 13.52
CA THR A 386 -23.69 -11.10 13.18
C THR A 386 -24.36 -10.22 12.13
N ASN A 387 -24.72 -8.99 12.47
CA ASN A 387 -25.51 -8.12 11.60
C ASN A 387 -24.73 -6.85 11.23
N LEU A 388 -24.61 -6.59 9.94
CA LEU A 388 -24.10 -5.34 9.38
C LEU A 388 -25.25 -4.55 8.77
N VAL A 389 -25.42 -3.30 9.18
CA VAL A 389 -26.38 -2.35 8.61
C VAL A 389 -25.59 -1.20 7.98
N LEU A 390 -25.76 -1.02 6.68
CA LEU A 390 -25.20 0.09 5.93
C LEU A 390 -26.27 1.17 5.71
N GLY A 391 -25.87 2.43 5.67
CA GLY A 391 -26.73 3.54 5.29
C GLY A 391 -27.07 3.54 3.79
N ALA A 392 -27.44 4.71 3.27
CA ALA A 392 -27.76 4.87 1.85
C ALA A 392 -26.61 4.38 0.96
N VAL A 393 -26.95 3.58 -0.04
CA VAL A 393 -26.00 3.02 -1.02
C VAL A 393 -25.95 3.94 -2.24
N THR A 394 -24.75 4.39 -2.60
CA THR A 394 -24.49 5.10 -3.86
C THR A 394 -23.44 4.33 -4.67
N ALA A 395 -23.77 3.95 -5.90
CA ALA A 395 -22.78 3.49 -6.87
C ALA A 395 -22.42 4.68 -7.76
N THR A 396 -21.19 5.19 -7.65
CA THR A 396 -20.85 6.54 -8.15
C THR A 396 -20.23 6.57 -9.55
N ALA A 397 -19.93 5.42 -10.19
CA ALA A 397 -19.33 5.39 -11.52
C ALA A 397 -19.52 4.04 -12.24
N SER A 398 -19.27 4.03 -13.56
CA SER A 398 -19.02 2.83 -14.36
C SER A 398 -17.91 1.96 -13.74
N GLY A 399 -18.00 0.64 -13.88
CA GLY A 399 -17.13 -0.33 -13.24
C GLY A 399 -17.80 -1.10 -12.09
N GLY A 400 -17.64 -0.56 -10.88
CA GLY A 400 -17.67 -1.29 -9.61
C GLY A 400 -18.65 -2.46 -9.50
N ALA A 401 -18.09 -3.66 -9.37
CA ALA A 401 -18.80 -4.87 -8.97
C ALA A 401 -18.68 -5.13 -7.45
N LEU A 402 -19.73 -5.68 -6.84
CA LEU A 402 -19.77 -6.00 -5.40
C LEU A 402 -20.15 -7.46 -5.18
N LEU A 403 -19.33 -8.19 -4.43
CA LEU A 403 -19.73 -9.46 -3.81
C LEU A 403 -20.15 -9.24 -2.36
N ILE A 404 -21.33 -9.70 -1.99
CA ILE A 404 -21.79 -9.78 -0.60
C ILE A 404 -21.83 -11.25 -0.20
N THR A 405 -21.01 -11.64 0.77
CA THR A 405 -21.01 -12.99 1.35
C THR A 405 -21.58 -12.93 2.76
N SER A 406 -22.75 -13.54 2.96
CA SER A 406 -23.46 -13.56 4.24
C SER A 406 -23.90 -15.00 4.55
N PRO A 407 -23.03 -15.82 5.17
CA PRO A 407 -23.37 -17.19 5.54
C PRO A 407 -24.41 -17.29 6.65
N THR A 408 -24.88 -18.50 6.93
CA THR A 408 -25.79 -18.80 8.05
C THR A 408 -25.30 -18.17 9.36
N GLY A 409 -26.22 -17.50 10.08
CA GLY A 409 -25.89 -16.76 11.31
C GLY A 409 -25.38 -15.33 11.07
N THR A 410 -25.42 -14.83 9.83
CA THR A 410 -25.01 -13.45 9.49
C THR A 410 -26.07 -12.74 8.65
N THR A 411 -26.16 -11.41 8.75
CA THR A 411 -27.00 -10.60 7.84
C THR A 411 -26.32 -9.30 7.44
N VAL A 412 -26.47 -8.92 6.16
CA VAL A 412 -26.16 -7.59 5.64
C VAL A 412 -27.46 -6.88 5.30
N LYS A 413 -27.61 -5.63 5.71
CA LYS A 413 -28.75 -4.76 5.39
C LYS A 413 -28.25 -3.49 4.73
N LEU A 414 -28.92 -3.06 3.67
CA LEU A 414 -28.57 -1.85 2.93
C LEU A 414 -29.64 -0.78 3.12
N GLY A 415 -29.23 0.48 3.28
CA GLY A 415 -30.14 1.62 3.36
C GLY A 415 -30.83 2.00 2.05
N THR A 416 -30.55 1.28 0.96
CA THR A 416 -31.21 1.41 -0.35
C THR A 416 -31.86 0.08 -0.72
N ALA A 417 -33.08 0.11 -1.25
CA ALA A 417 -33.71 -1.09 -1.80
C ALA A 417 -33.06 -1.49 -3.14
N ILE A 418 -32.64 -2.75 -3.25
CA ILE A 418 -32.24 -3.38 -4.50
C ILE A 418 -33.40 -4.29 -4.88
N LEU A 419 -34.35 -3.70 -5.58
CA LEU A 419 -35.29 -4.52 -6.35
C LEU A 419 -34.49 -5.24 -7.42
N SER A 420 -34.91 -6.44 -7.80
CA SER A 420 -34.20 -7.34 -8.73
C SER A 420 -33.84 -6.73 -10.10
N THR A 421 -34.24 -5.49 -10.35
CA THR A 421 -33.95 -4.67 -11.55
C THR A 421 -33.15 -3.38 -11.29
N ALA A 422 -32.94 -2.96 -10.02
CA ALA A 422 -32.47 -1.61 -9.67
C ALA A 422 -30.94 -1.45 -9.51
N LEU A 423 -30.22 -2.45 -8.97
CA LEU A 423 -28.74 -2.54 -9.07
C LEU A 423 -28.30 -3.67 -10.01
N ASN A 424 -29.18 -4.04 -10.94
CA ASN A 424 -29.06 -5.24 -11.76
C ASN A 424 -27.68 -5.28 -12.42
N GLY A 425 -26.96 -6.37 -12.18
CA GLY A 425 -25.67 -6.63 -12.81
C GLY A 425 -24.41 -6.30 -11.99
N ARG A 426 -24.49 -5.42 -10.98
CA ARG A 426 -23.30 -5.03 -10.19
C ARG A 426 -23.11 -5.81 -8.91
N ALA A 427 -24.19 -6.19 -8.23
CA ALA A 427 -24.13 -6.83 -6.93
C ALA A 427 -24.49 -8.32 -6.99
N VAL A 428 -23.63 -9.15 -6.41
CA VAL A 428 -23.79 -10.61 -6.31
C VAL A 428 -23.81 -11.02 -4.85
N PHE A 429 -24.65 -11.98 -4.52
CA PHE A 429 -24.83 -12.56 -3.21
C PHE A 429 -24.32 -14.01 -3.17
N SER A 430 -23.67 -14.37 -2.07
CA SER A 430 -23.37 -15.75 -1.69
C SER A 430 -23.72 -15.96 -0.21
N ASP A 431 -24.33 -17.11 0.09
CA ASP A 431 -24.56 -17.58 1.46
C ASP A 431 -23.34 -18.37 2.00
N GLY A 432 -22.18 -18.27 1.36
CA GLY A 432 -20.99 -19.05 1.70
C GLY A 432 -20.99 -20.47 1.14
N THR A 433 -22.06 -20.92 0.47
CA THR A 433 -22.05 -22.18 -0.26
C THR A 433 -21.13 -22.07 -1.48
N ALA A 434 -20.15 -22.97 -1.56
CA ALA A 434 -19.21 -22.99 -2.67
C ALA A 434 -19.93 -23.08 -4.02
N ASN A 435 -19.45 -22.31 -5.01
CA ASN A 435 -19.93 -22.30 -6.40
C ASN A 435 -21.41 -21.98 -6.59
N THR A 436 -22.10 -21.47 -5.57
CA THR A 436 -23.49 -21.00 -5.65
C THR A 436 -23.52 -19.49 -5.47
N PHE A 437 -23.85 -18.78 -6.54
CA PHE A 437 -23.89 -17.32 -6.54
C PHE A 437 -25.17 -16.83 -7.20
N ASN A 438 -25.80 -15.80 -6.65
CA ASN A 438 -27.03 -15.23 -7.19
C ASN A 438 -26.91 -13.71 -7.26
N TRP A 439 -27.74 -13.07 -8.09
CA TRP A 439 -27.86 -11.61 -8.04
C TRP A 439 -28.30 -11.16 -6.64
N ALA A 440 -27.74 -10.06 -6.12
CA ALA A 440 -28.16 -9.56 -4.82
C ALA A 440 -29.55 -8.87 -4.91
N THR A 441 -30.39 -9.06 -3.88
CA THR A 441 -31.72 -8.43 -3.78
C THR A 441 -32.05 -8.05 -2.34
N ASN A 442 -32.84 -6.99 -2.13
CA ASN A 442 -33.51 -6.65 -0.86
C ASN A 442 -34.81 -5.86 -1.14
N ALA A 443 -35.94 -6.37 -0.64
CA ALA A 443 -37.27 -5.92 -1.04
C ALA A 443 -37.59 -4.47 -0.61
N THR A 444 -37.09 -4.04 0.55
CA THR A 444 -37.24 -2.66 1.02
C THR A 444 -35.92 -2.14 1.59
N ILE A 445 -35.90 -0.84 1.89
CA ILE A 445 -34.80 -0.22 2.62
C ILE A 445 -34.60 -0.99 3.95
N ALA A 446 -33.36 -1.36 4.22
CA ALA A 446 -32.91 -2.04 5.44
C ALA A 446 -33.41 -3.48 5.69
N THR A 447 -34.05 -4.14 4.71
CA THR A 447 -34.19 -5.62 4.79
C THR A 447 -32.87 -6.31 4.51
N ALA A 448 -32.75 -7.57 4.96
CA ALA A 448 -31.57 -8.39 4.69
C ALA A 448 -31.36 -8.55 3.19
N VAL A 449 -30.11 -8.43 2.75
CA VAL A 449 -29.68 -8.79 1.41
C VAL A 449 -29.72 -10.31 1.29
N SER A 450 -30.28 -10.80 0.19
CA SER A 450 -30.34 -12.21 -0.15
C SER A 450 -30.03 -12.45 -1.63
N GLY A 451 -29.98 -13.73 -2.02
CA GLY A 451 -29.88 -14.13 -3.41
C GLY A 451 -31.22 -14.05 -4.12
N PHE A 452 -31.24 -13.45 -5.30
CA PHE A 452 -32.38 -13.47 -6.20
C PHE A 452 -32.47 -14.83 -6.88
N VAL A 453 -33.51 -15.59 -6.54
CA VAL A 453 -33.77 -16.95 -7.04
C VAL A 453 -34.70 -17.00 -8.27
N PRO A 454 -35.72 -16.12 -8.42
CA PRO A 454 -36.66 -16.20 -9.55
C PRO A 454 -36.03 -15.85 -10.91
N THR A 455 -35.38 -16.81 -11.56
CA THR A 455 -34.87 -16.65 -12.93
C THR A 455 -35.79 -17.31 -13.95
N THR A 456 -35.86 -16.73 -15.15
CA THR A 456 -36.58 -17.33 -16.28
C THR A 456 -35.61 -18.05 -17.21
N ALA A 457 -35.99 -19.18 -17.79
CA ALA A 457 -35.16 -19.83 -18.81
C ALA A 457 -34.93 -18.87 -20.00
N LEU A 458 -33.69 -18.77 -20.50
CA LEU A 458 -33.37 -17.95 -21.66
C LEU A 458 -34.18 -18.42 -22.89
N PRO A 459 -35.03 -17.59 -23.51
CA PRO A 459 -35.82 -17.99 -24.67
C PRO A 459 -34.93 -18.47 -25.82
N ILE A 460 -35.34 -19.56 -26.48
CA ILE A 460 -34.65 -20.14 -27.65
C ILE A 460 -34.99 -19.32 -28.91
N THR A 461 -36.26 -18.91 -29.00
CA THR A 461 -36.74 -17.88 -29.92
C THR A 461 -36.51 -16.53 -29.25
N GLY A 462 -35.73 -15.62 -29.85
CA GLY A 462 -35.35 -14.32 -29.30
C GLY A 462 -36.52 -13.43 -28.85
N GLY A 463 -36.23 -12.20 -28.43
CA GLY A 463 -37.26 -11.32 -27.83
C GLY A 463 -37.38 -11.42 -26.32
N GLY A 464 -36.25 -11.61 -25.61
CA GLY A 464 -36.23 -11.46 -24.17
C GLY A 464 -36.58 -10.03 -23.73
N LEU A 465 -36.96 -9.89 -22.47
CA LEU A 465 -37.45 -8.63 -21.90
C LEU A 465 -36.32 -7.87 -21.20
N VAL A 466 -36.29 -6.57 -21.45
CA VAL A 466 -35.44 -5.61 -20.77
C VAL A 466 -35.69 -5.66 -19.26
N GLY A 467 -34.62 -5.75 -18.47
CA GLY A 467 -34.69 -5.85 -17.01
C GLY A 467 -34.98 -7.25 -16.45
N THR A 468 -35.40 -8.22 -17.27
CA THR A 468 -35.65 -9.59 -16.82
C THR A 468 -34.34 -10.39 -16.65
N PRO A 469 -34.13 -11.04 -15.49
CA PRO A 469 -33.01 -11.96 -15.28
C PRO A 469 -33.29 -13.36 -15.87
N TYR A 470 -32.43 -13.79 -16.78
CA TYR A 470 -32.50 -15.12 -17.41
C TYR A 470 -31.48 -16.09 -16.84
N LEU A 471 -31.76 -17.39 -16.96
CA LEU A 471 -30.88 -18.49 -16.58
C LEU A 471 -30.69 -19.43 -17.77
N LEU A 472 -29.44 -19.83 -17.98
CA LEU A 472 -29.05 -20.87 -18.92
C LEU A 472 -28.20 -21.92 -18.19
N THR A 473 -28.64 -23.17 -18.22
CA THR A 473 -27.98 -24.30 -17.53
C THR A 473 -27.35 -25.33 -18.46
N ALA A 474 -27.70 -25.28 -19.75
CA ALA A 474 -27.23 -26.16 -20.79
C ALA A 474 -26.89 -25.38 -22.07
N SER A 475 -26.21 -26.03 -23.02
CA SER A 475 -25.90 -25.41 -24.31
C SER A 475 -27.16 -24.99 -25.07
N GLN A 476 -27.13 -23.82 -25.71
CA GLN A 476 -28.24 -23.27 -26.48
C GLN A 476 -27.73 -22.42 -27.66
N THR A 477 -28.39 -22.58 -28.81
CA THR A 477 -28.24 -21.69 -29.96
C THR A 477 -29.43 -20.75 -30.05
N GLN A 478 -29.17 -19.45 -30.20
CA GLN A 478 -30.18 -18.43 -30.47
C GLN A 478 -30.58 -18.51 -31.94
N SER A 479 -31.78 -19.03 -32.21
CA SER A 479 -32.17 -19.45 -33.57
C SER A 479 -33.07 -18.45 -34.30
N THR A 480 -33.69 -17.50 -33.59
CA THR A 480 -34.61 -16.52 -34.21
C THR A 480 -34.60 -15.17 -33.48
N ALA A 481 -33.95 -14.16 -34.07
CA ALA A 481 -33.94 -12.74 -33.68
C ALA A 481 -32.96 -12.29 -32.57
N ASN A 482 -32.62 -11.00 -32.60
CA ASN A 482 -31.81 -10.32 -31.57
C ASN A 482 -32.52 -10.38 -30.20
N ALA A 483 -31.74 -10.59 -29.14
CA ALA A 483 -32.26 -10.63 -27.77
C ALA A 483 -31.83 -9.38 -27.01
N THR A 484 -32.79 -8.65 -26.43
CA THR A 484 -32.51 -7.51 -25.55
C THR A 484 -32.97 -7.86 -24.14
N ILE A 485 -32.04 -8.25 -23.28
CA ILE A 485 -32.36 -8.81 -21.95
C ILE A 485 -31.75 -7.99 -20.82
N GLY A 486 -32.29 -8.10 -19.60
CA GLY A 486 -31.70 -7.45 -18.43
C GLY A 486 -30.34 -8.04 -18.06
N THR A 487 -30.35 -9.22 -17.46
CA THR A 487 -29.15 -9.95 -17.05
C THR A 487 -29.25 -11.42 -17.42
N LEU A 488 -28.11 -12.08 -17.52
CA LEU A 488 -28.04 -13.51 -17.80
C LEU A 488 -27.23 -14.22 -16.70
N LYS A 489 -27.73 -15.34 -16.20
CA LYS A 489 -27.00 -16.27 -15.36
C LYS A 489 -26.63 -17.51 -16.18
N LEU A 490 -25.35 -17.85 -16.22
CA LEU A 490 -24.82 -19.10 -16.75
C LEU A 490 -24.47 -20.00 -15.57
N SER A 491 -25.14 -21.14 -15.44
CA SER A 491 -25.01 -22.00 -14.26
C SER A 491 -25.02 -23.47 -14.65
N SER A 492 -23.85 -24.10 -14.68
CA SER A 492 -23.77 -25.53 -15.02
C SER A 492 -22.63 -26.21 -14.26
N THR A 493 -22.89 -27.43 -13.82
CA THR A 493 -21.90 -28.34 -13.21
C THR A 493 -21.46 -29.45 -14.16
N SER A 494 -21.81 -29.34 -15.46
CA SER A 494 -21.39 -30.32 -16.47
C SER A 494 -19.86 -30.44 -16.54
N GLY A 495 -19.37 -31.66 -16.75
CA GLY A 495 -17.97 -31.90 -17.08
C GLY A 495 -17.60 -31.54 -18.53
N THR A 496 -18.60 -31.27 -19.38
CA THR A 496 -18.40 -30.81 -20.76
C THR A 496 -18.45 -29.30 -20.86
N THR A 497 -17.82 -28.74 -21.90
CA THR A 497 -17.96 -27.32 -22.21
C THR A 497 -19.36 -27.04 -22.72
N GLN A 498 -20.03 -26.06 -22.13
CA GLN A 498 -21.35 -25.58 -22.53
C GLN A 498 -21.21 -24.43 -23.52
N VAL A 499 -22.22 -24.23 -24.37
CA VAL A 499 -22.18 -23.24 -25.45
C VAL A 499 -23.41 -22.36 -25.42
N LEU A 500 -23.24 -21.04 -25.38
CA LEU A 500 -24.25 -20.08 -25.80
C LEU A 500 -23.86 -19.57 -27.19
N ASP A 501 -24.56 -20.03 -28.22
CA ASP A 501 -24.29 -19.60 -29.60
C ASP A 501 -25.27 -18.52 -30.03
N LEU A 502 -24.76 -17.33 -30.31
CA LEU A 502 -25.53 -16.18 -30.80
C LEU A 502 -25.80 -16.26 -32.30
N ALA A 503 -25.15 -17.18 -33.02
CA ALA A 503 -25.20 -17.31 -34.47
C ALA A 503 -24.94 -15.95 -35.16
N THR A 504 -25.94 -15.36 -35.82
CA THR A 504 -25.85 -14.05 -36.49
C THR A 504 -26.54 -12.92 -35.72
N PHE A 505 -27.12 -13.21 -34.56
CA PHE A 505 -27.96 -12.27 -33.81
C PHE A 505 -27.19 -11.59 -32.69
N ASN A 506 -27.48 -10.31 -32.46
CA ASN A 506 -26.91 -9.59 -31.33
C ASN A 506 -27.68 -9.92 -30.06
N MET A 507 -26.95 -10.12 -28.96
CA MET A 507 -27.51 -10.10 -27.61
C MET A 507 -27.12 -8.78 -26.96
N GLN A 508 -28.12 -7.96 -26.65
CA GLN A 508 -27.97 -6.70 -25.93
C GLN A 508 -28.36 -6.92 -24.47
N LEU A 509 -27.44 -6.59 -23.55
CA LEU A 509 -27.63 -6.76 -22.11
C LEU A 509 -27.90 -5.41 -21.44
N GLY A 510 -28.79 -5.39 -20.47
CA GLY A 510 -29.20 -4.21 -19.71
C GLY A 510 -30.36 -3.43 -20.33
N GLY A 511 -30.56 -2.21 -19.87
CA GLY A 511 -31.53 -1.25 -20.41
C GLY A 511 -32.85 -1.10 -19.63
N GLY A 512 -33.63 -0.10 -20.05
CA GLY A 512 -34.85 0.44 -19.41
C GLY A 512 -34.82 1.99 -19.41
N THR A 513 -35.75 2.65 -18.69
CA THR A 513 -35.64 4.10 -18.34
C THR A 513 -34.63 4.35 -17.21
N THR A 514 -34.09 3.28 -16.62
CA THR A 514 -33.10 3.28 -15.54
C THR A 514 -31.71 2.96 -16.11
N SER A 515 -30.66 3.57 -15.56
CA SER A 515 -29.25 3.40 -15.94
C SER A 515 -28.65 2.04 -15.54
N THR A 516 -29.39 0.96 -15.76
CA THR A 516 -29.09 -0.40 -15.28
C THR A 516 -28.07 -1.10 -16.20
N PRO A 517 -26.87 -1.47 -15.71
CA PRO A 517 -25.84 -2.16 -16.50
C PRO A 517 -26.26 -3.48 -17.13
N GLY A 518 -25.62 -3.86 -18.24
CA GLY A 518 -25.72 -5.22 -18.78
C GLY A 518 -24.76 -6.15 -18.06
N ALA A 519 -25.24 -7.32 -17.62
CA ALA A 519 -24.36 -8.25 -16.90
C ALA A 519 -24.66 -9.73 -17.13
N ILE A 520 -23.60 -10.52 -17.06
CA ILE A 520 -23.61 -11.98 -17.04
C ILE A 520 -23.03 -12.46 -15.71
N LEU A 521 -23.79 -13.23 -14.94
CA LEU A 521 -23.34 -13.94 -13.75
C LEU A 521 -23.00 -15.37 -14.11
N ILE A 522 -21.81 -15.82 -13.72
CA ILE A 522 -21.34 -17.18 -13.98
C ILE A 522 -21.00 -17.85 -12.65
N ASP A 523 -21.65 -18.98 -12.39
CA ASP A 523 -21.35 -19.89 -11.28
C ASP A 523 -21.28 -21.35 -11.76
N GLY A 524 -21.09 -22.29 -10.83
CA GLY A 524 -20.84 -23.69 -11.17
C GLY A 524 -19.41 -23.96 -11.63
N THR A 525 -19.23 -25.09 -12.34
CA THR A 525 -17.90 -25.66 -12.65
C THR A 525 -17.66 -25.89 -14.14
N ALA A 526 -18.69 -25.79 -14.98
CA ALA A 526 -18.54 -26.02 -16.41
C ALA A 526 -17.81 -24.86 -17.10
N ASN A 527 -17.05 -25.18 -18.15
CA ASN A 527 -16.56 -24.18 -19.09
C ASN A 527 -17.72 -23.67 -19.95
N TRP A 528 -17.67 -22.41 -20.37
CA TRP A 528 -18.63 -21.80 -21.27
C TRP A 528 -17.96 -21.17 -22.48
N ASN A 529 -18.49 -21.43 -23.66
CA ASN A 529 -18.17 -20.69 -24.88
C ASN A 529 -19.37 -19.82 -25.27
N ILE A 530 -19.16 -18.52 -25.41
CA ILE A 530 -20.13 -17.61 -26.00
C ILE A 530 -19.71 -17.37 -27.44
N ASN A 531 -20.43 -17.98 -28.39
CA ASN A 531 -20.10 -17.97 -29.80
C ASN A 531 -20.93 -16.96 -30.58
N GLY A 532 -20.40 -16.49 -31.71
CA GLY A 532 -21.13 -15.69 -32.68
C GLY A 532 -20.38 -15.70 -34.00
N SER A 533 -21.06 -16.02 -35.10
CA SER A 533 -20.52 -15.88 -36.45
C SER A 533 -20.44 -14.39 -36.83
N THR A 534 -21.57 -13.70 -36.69
CA THR A 534 -21.66 -12.22 -36.75
C THR A 534 -22.40 -11.63 -35.54
N GLY A 535 -23.01 -12.49 -34.70
CA GLY A 535 -23.70 -12.06 -33.50
C GLY A 535 -22.74 -11.47 -32.47
N LEU A 536 -23.10 -10.30 -31.92
CA LEU A 536 -22.30 -9.56 -30.95
C LEU A 536 -22.94 -9.59 -29.56
N LEU A 537 -22.08 -9.58 -28.54
CA LEU A 537 -22.47 -9.11 -27.20
C LEU A 537 -22.37 -7.58 -27.17
N THR A 538 -23.44 -6.93 -26.74
CA THR A 538 -23.54 -5.47 -26.65
C THR A 538 -24.27 -5.09 -25.36
N ASN A 539 -24.22 -3.81 -24.97
CA ASN A 539 -25.09 -3.28 -23.94
C ASN A 539 -26.34 -2.62 -24.56
N ASN A 540 -27.35 -2.38 -23.73
CA ASN A 540 -28.59 -1.70 -24.09
C ASN A 540 -28.84 -0.47 -23.18
N THR A 541 -27.79 0.22 -22.74
CA THR A 541 -27.88 1.26 -21.69
C THR A 541 -27.59 2.68 -22.21
N PRO A 542 -28.18 3.72 -21.59
CA PRO A 542 -27.81 5.12 -21.85
C PRO A 542 -26.35 5.43 -21.47
N LEU A 543 -25.78 6.50 -22.05
CA LEU A 543 -24.37 6.92 -21.96
C LEU A 543 -23.80 7.08 -20.54
N THR A 544 -24.63 7.16 -19.49
CA THR A 544 -24.19 7.42 -18.11
C THR A 544 -23.69 6.18 -17.35
N SER A 545 -23.96 4.96 -17.84
CA SER A 545 -23.42 3.70 -17.28
C SER A 545 -23.34 2.59 -18.34
N PRO A 546 -22.42 2.69 -19.32
CA PRO A 546 -22.36 1.81 -20.48
C PRO A 546 -21.61 0.49 -20.21
N ASP A 547 -21.79 -0.13 -19.06
CA ASP A 547 -21.00 -1.33 -18.72
C ASP A 547 -21.59 -2.61 -19.30
N LEU A 548 -20.69 -3.48 -19.77
CA LEU A 548 -20.91 -4.91 -19.91
C LEU A 548 -20.10 -5.64 -18.84
N ILE A 549 -20.79 -6.29 -17.90
CA ILE A 549 -20.20 -6.86 -16.69
C ILE A 549 -20.21 -8.39 -16.77
N PHE A 550 -19.07 -9.00 -16.53
CA PHE A 550 -18.92 -10.44 -16.31
C PHE A 550 -18.61 -10.69 -14.83
N GLN A 551 -19.64 -11.12 -14.09
CA GLN A 551 -19.55 -11.53 -12.70
C GLN A 551 -19.20 -13.01 -12.64
N HIS A 552 -17.91 -13.36 -12.72
CA HIS A 552 -17.48 -14.74 -12.86
C HIS A 552 -16.98 -15.32 -11.53
N TYR A 553 -17.84 -16.03 -10.82
CA TYR A 553 -17.53 -16.68 -9.54
C TYR A 553 -17.47 -18.22 -9.62
N GLY A 554 -17.78 -18.80 -10.79
CA GLY A 554 -17.53 -20.21 -11.09
C GLY A 554 -16.05 -20.56 -11.25
N THR A 555 -15.76 -21.85 -11.32
CA THR A 555 -14.40 -22.38 -11.50
C THR A 555 -14.04 -22.72 -12.96
N GLY A 556 -15.04 -22.84 -13.83
CA GLY A 556 -14.83 -23.04 -15.25
C GLY A 556 -14.22 -21.81 -15.93
N THR A 557 -13.76 -21.96 -17.17
CA THR A 557 -13.34 -20.83 -18.00
C THR A 557 -14.49 -20.37 -18.87
N VAL A 558 -14.69 -19.05 -19.00
CA VAL A 558 -15.60 -18.47 -20.00
C VAL A 558 -14.77 -17.92 -21.16
N THR A 559 -15.03 -18.42 -22.37
CA THR A 559 -14.42 -17.90 -23.61
C THR A 559 -15.47 -17.17 -24.43
N VAL A 560 -15.22 -15.91 -24.73
CA VAL A 560 -16.09 -15.08 -25.56
C VAL A 560 -15.52 -15.05 -26.97
N ASN A 561 -16.04 -15.92 -27.83
CA ASN A 561 -15.73 -15.99 -29.26
C ASN A 561 -16.58 -15.03 -30.10
N ALA A 562 -17.79 -14.70 -29.62
CA ALA A 562 -18.58 -13.62 -30.17
C ALA A 562 -17.83 -12.28 -30.07
N GLY A 563 -18.08 -11.36 -31.01
CA GLY A 563 -17.52 -10.02 -30.88
C GLY A 563 -18.19 -9.24 -29.75
N ILE A 564 -17.44 -8.36 -29.07
CA ILE A 564 -17.99 -7.40 -28.10
C ILE A 564 -18.03 -6.01 -28.75
N GLY A 565 -19.21 -5.39 -28.85
CA GLY A 565 -19.37 -4.10 -29.54
C GLY A 565 -20.63 -3.31 -29.16
N GLY A 566 -21.01 -2.32 -29.97
CA GLY A 566 -22.34 -1.70 -29.94
C GLY A 566 -22.45 -0.26 -29.44
N ALA A 567 -21.47 0.29 -28.71
CA ALA A 567 -21.49 1.71 -28.27
C ALA A 567 -20.09 2.33 -28.20
N THR A 568 -19.98 3.64 -28.50
CA THR A 568 -18.71 4.41 -28.53
C THR A 568 -18.11 4.68 -27.14
N THR A 569 -18.68 4.15 -26.05
CA THR A 569 -18.19 4.33 -24.68
C THR A 569 -18.33 3.08 -23.80
N LEU A 570 -18.65 1.91 -24.37
CA LEU A 570 -18.87 0.68 -23.58
C LEU A 570 -17.63 0.29 -22.76
N ALA A 571 -17.81 0.14 -21.44
CA ALA A 571 -16.78 -0.37 -20.55
C ALA A 571 -16.97 -1.87 -20.32
N LEU A 572 -15.87 -2.61 -20.35
CA LEU A 572 -15.86 -4.04 -20.04
C LEU A 572 -15.44 -4.24 -18.58
N VAL A 573 -16.28 -4.87 -17.77
CA VAL A 573 -15.98 -5.19 -16.37
C VAL A 573 -15.87 -6.70 -16.21
N LYS A 574 -14.74 -7.17 -15.66
CA LYS A 574 -14.53 -8.55 -15.26
C LYS A 574 -14.37 -8.61 -13.74
N ALA A 575 -15.32 -9.22 -13.05
CA ALA A 575 -15.26 -9.45 -11.61
C ALA A 575 -15.35 -10.95 -11.26
N GLY A 576 -15.21 -11.23 -9.96
CA GLY A 576 -15.19 -12.59 -9.42
C GLY A 576 -13.91 -13.36 -9.74
N THR A 577 -13.71 -14.49 -9.09
CA THR A 577 -12.45 -15.25 -9.08
C THR A 577 -12.16 -16.04 -10.37
N GLY A 578 -13.15 -16.24 -11.23
CA GLY A 578 -13.01 -17.06 -12.44
C GLY A 578 -12.21 -16.40 -13.57
N THR A 579 -12.02 -17.14 -14.65
CA THR A 579 -11.26 -16.71 -15.86
C THR A 579 -12.20 -16.33 -17.01
N LEU A 580 -12.02 -15.14 -17.56
CA LEU A 580 -12.68 -14.69 -18.79
C LEU A 580 -11.63 -14.56 -19.90
N VAL A 581 -11.86 -15.21 -21.05
CA VAL A 581 -11.01 -15.15 -22.23
C VAL A 581 -11.71 -14.37 -23.32
N LEU A 582 -11.07 -13.32 -23.82
CA LEU A 582 -11.48 -12.60 -25.01
C LEU A 582 -10.87 -13.29 -26.24
N ALA A 583 -11.70 -13.81 -27.13
CA ALA A 583 -11.28 -14.47 -28.36
C ALA A 583 -11.90 -13.84 -29.62
N GLY A 584 -13.10 -13.27 -29.50
CA GLY A 584 -13.78 -12.56 -30.58
C GLY A 584 -13.23 -11.15 -30.84
N THR A 585 -13.73 -10.53 -31.92
CA THR A 585 -13.41 -9.15 -32.31
C THR A 585 -14.05 -8.14 -31.36
N ASN A 586 -13.24 -7.34 -30.67
CA ASN A 586 -13.69 -6.43 -29.63
C ASN A 586 -13.62 -4.97 -30.08
N ALA A 587 -14.74 -4.39 -30.49
CA ALA A 587 -14.80 -3.05 -31.07
C ALA A 587 -15.15 -1.93 -30.07
N PHE A 588 -15.39 -2.26 -28.80
CA PHE A 588 -15.70 -1.26 -27.76
C PHE A 588 -14.51 -0.34 -27.48
N THR A 589 -14.79 0.90 -27.09
CA THR A 589 -13.79 1.97 -26.91
C THR A 589 -13.68 2.47 -25.47
N GLY A 590 -14.54 2.02 -24.56
CA GLY A 590 -14.53 2.44 -23.15
C GLY A 590 -13.40 1.79 -22.34
N ALA A 591 -13.49 1.92 -21.02
CA ALA A 591 -12.49 1.39 -20.09
C ALA A 591 -12.59 -0.14 -19.96
N VAL A 592 -11.49 -0.77 -19.54
CA VAL A 592 -11.47 -2.18 -19.12
C VAL A 592 -11.21 -2.22 -17.63
N LEU A 593 -12.06 -2.88 -16.87
CA LEU A 593 -11.95 -3.01 -15.43
C LEU A 593 -11.84 -4.48 -15.05
N VAL A 594 -10.70 -4.84 -14.46
CA VAL A 594 -10.44 -6.19 -13.93
C VAL A 594 -10.60 -6.13 -12.40
N ASP A 595 -11.84 -6.25 -11.96
CA ASP A 595 -12.29 -6.22 -10.56
C ASP A 595 -12.11 -7.59 -9.87
N GLY A 596 -11.51 -8.58 -10.53
CA GLY A 596 -11.16 -9.87 -9.91
C GLY A 596 -10.87 -10.99 -10.90
N GLY A 597 -10.22 -12.03 -10.41
CA GLY A 597 -9.90 -13.22 -11.20
C GLY A 597 -8.98 -12.89 -12.37
N VAL A 598 -9.20 -13.56 -13.50
CA VAL A 598 -8.36 -13.40 -14.69
C VAL A 598 -9.17 -12.84 -15.86
N LEU A 599 -8.69 -11.77 -16.48
CA LEU A 599 -9.07 -11.36 -17.84
C LEU A 599 -7.92 -11.71 -18.79
N SER A 600 -8.18 -12.57 -19.76
CA SER A 600 -7.19 -13.06 -20.72
C SER A 600 -7.45 -12.50 -22.12
N PHE A 601 -6.41 -12.01 -22.77
CA PHE A 601 -6.43 -11.50 -24.14
C PHE A 601 -5.17 -11.95 -24.91
N SER A 602 -5.16 -11.83 -26.23
CA SER A 602 -4.07 -12.34 -27.07
C SER A 602 -3.66 -11.40 -28.21
N ASN A 603 -4.35 -10.27 -28.38
CA ASN A 603 -4.09 -9.33 -29.46
C ASN A 603 -4.00 -7.90 -28.93
N VAL A 604 -3.03 -7.14 -29.43
CA VAL A 604 -2.84 -5.71 -29.09
C VAL A 604 -3.40 -4.77 -30.16
N THR A 605 -3.84 -5.33 -31.28
CA THR A 605 -4.39 -4.56 -32.41
C THR A 605 -5.79 -4.08 -32.05
N ALA A 606 -6.03 -2.79 -32.29
CA ALA A 606 -7.32 -2.15 -32.12
C ALA A 606 -8.42 -2.91 -32.86
N ALA A 607 -9.54 -3.20 -32.17
CA ALA A 607 -10.66 -3.98 -32.71
C ALA A 607 -10.27 -5.35 -33.30
N GLY A 608 -9.13 -5.91 -32.91
CA GLY A 608 -8.72 -7.26 -33.30
C GLY A 608 -9.45 -8.33 -32.53
N ALA A 609 -9.54 -9.53 -33.11
CA ALA A 609 -9.93 -10.74 -32.39
C ALA A 609 -8.99 -10.97 -31.20
N GLY A 610 -9.54 -11.11 -30.00
CA GLY A 610 -8.79 -11.29 -28.75
C GLY A 610 -8.11 -10.01 -28.22
N SER A 611 -8.56 -8.82 -28.65
CA SER A 611 -8.04 -7.54 -28.15
C SER A 611 -8.75 -7.02 -26.89
N LEU A 612 -8.17 -6.03 -26.22
CA LEU A 612 -8.79 -5.29 -25.11
C LEU A 612 -9.78 -4.21 -25.57
N GLY A 613 -10.12 -4.18 -26.86
CA GLY A 613 -10.98 -3.16 -27.45
C GLY A 613 -10.25 -2.26 -28.44
N ASN A 614 -10.96 -1.25 -28.93
CA ASN A 614 -10.45 -0.14 -29.75
C ASN A 614 -10.05 1.07 -28.89
N GLY A 615 -9.66 0.84 -27.62
CA GLY A 615 -9.45 1.89 -26.61
C GLY A 615 -8.71 3.12 -27.15
N SER A 616 -9.19 4.31 -26.83
CA SER A 616 -8.59 5.58 -27.28
C SER A 616 -8.02 6.33 -26.07
N ALA A 617 -6.95 5.80 -25.50
CA ALA A 617 -6.35 6.22 -24.22
C ALA A 617 -7.26 5.99 -22.99
N THR A 618 -8.12 4.97 -23.05
CA THR A 618 -8.95 4.58 -21.90
C THR A 618 -8.18 3.70 -20.92
N ALA A 619 -8.52 3.82 -19.64
CA ALA A 619 -7.83 3.08 -18.59
C ALA A 619 -8.19 1.58 -18.62
N VAL A 620 -7.16 0.74 -18.53
CA VAL A 620 -7.24 -0.64 -18.04
C VAL A 620 -6.94 -0.61 -16.54
N THR A 621 -7.97 -0.77 -15.73
CA THR A 621 -7.84 -0.74 -14.27
C THR A 621 -7.80 -2.16 -13.73
N ILE A 622 -6.77 -2.49 -12.96
CA ILE A 622 -6.57 -3.82 -12.40
C ILE A 622 -6.61 -3.71 -10.87
N ARG A 623 -7.56 -4.44 -10.27
CA ARG A 623 -7.76 -4.47 -8.82
C ARG A 623 -6.75 -5.40 -8.12
N ASP A 624 -6.65 -5.25 -6.81
CA ASP A 624 -5.95 -6.17 -5.91
C ASP A 624 -6.34 -7.64 -6.13
N GLY A 625 -5.35 -8.49 -6.37
CA GLY A 625 -5.51 -9.92 -6.63
C GLY A 625 -6.07 -10.27 -8.02
N ALA A 626 -6.36 -9.28 -8.86
CA ALA A 626 -6.81 -9.50 -10.23
C ALA A 626 -5.62 -9.66 -11.19
N THR A 627 -5.85 -10.39 -12.29
CA THR A 627 -4.83 -10.68 -13.30
C THR A 627 -5.30 -10.23 -14.68
N LEU A 628 -4.50 -9.39 -15.33
CA LEU A 628 -4.55 -9.19 -16.77
C LEU A 628 -3.54 -10.13 -17.43
N LYS A 629 -4.03 -11.09 -18.20
CA LYS A 629 -3.21 -12.14 -18.82
C LYS A 629 -3.10 -11.94 -20.32
N TYR A 630 -1.87 -11.88 -20.82
CA TYR A 630 -1.55 -11.82 -22.23
C TYR A 630 -1.00 -13.15 -22.74
N ASN A 631 -1.67 -13.72 -23.73
CA ASN A 631 -1.30 -14.98 -24.39
C ASN A 631 -0.82 -14.79 -25.84
N GLY A 632 -0.70 -13.54 -26.31
CA GLY A 632 -0.28 -13.24 -27.68
C GLY A 632 1.23 -13.29 -27.87
N ALA A 633 1.68 -13.27 -29.13
CA ALA A 633 3.11 -13.10 -29.46
C ALA A 633 3.59 -11.67 -29.14
N THR A 634 4.80 -11.29 -29.57
CA THR A 634 5.29 -9.91 -29.38
C THR A 634 4.31 -8.84 -29.90
N GLY A 635 3.98 -7.86 -29.06
CA GLY A 635 3.03 -6.80 -29.36
C GLY A 635 3.22 -5.54 -28.50
N THR A 636 2.71 -4.41 -28.99
CA THR A 636 2.71 -3.12 -28.27
C THR A 636 1.30 -2.58 -28.12
N ILE A 637 0.91 -2.24 -26.89
CA ILE A 637 -0.24 -1.40 -26.60
C ILE A 637 0.26 0.04 -26.54
N ALA A 638 -0.27 0.88 -27.43
CA ALA A 638 0.10 2.29 -27.52
C ALA A 638 -0.42 3.10 -26.31
N ALA A 639 0.15 4.29 -26.08
CA ALA A 639 -0.34 5.20 -25.04
C ALA A 639 -1.59 5.98 -25.48
N THR A 640 -1.72 6.22 -26.78
CA THR A 640 -2.75 7.07 -27.40
C THR A 640 -3.20 6.48 -28.73
N GLY A 641 -4.29 7.03 -29.29
CA GLY A 641 -4.86 6.55 -30.55
C GLY A 641 -5.65 5.25 -30.38
N ALA A 642 -6.10 4.69 -31.51
CA ALA A 642 -6.89 3.46 -31.55
C ALA A 642 -6.10 2.26 -30.98
N GLY A 643 -6.72 1.53 -30.06
CA GLY A 643 -6.07 0.43 -29.31
C GLY A 643 -5.08 0.90 -28.23
N GLY A 644 -4.99 2.22 -27.99
CA GLY A 644 -4.15 2.79 -26.95
C GLY A 644 -4.79 2.74 -25.57
N HIS A 645 -4.01 2.38 -24.56
CA HIS A 645 -4.47 2.27 -23.17
C HIS A 645 -3.47 2.84 -22.17
N ILE A 646 -4.00 3.40 -21.09
CA ILE A 646 -3.27 3.67 -19.84
C ILE A 646 -3.64 2.59 -18.82
N PHE A 647 -2.84 2.44 -17.75
CA PHE A 647 -3.05 1.40 -16.76
C PHE A 647 -3.15 2.00 -15.35
N THR A 648 -4.05 1.44 -14.54
CA THR A 648 -4.25 1.89 -13.15
C THR A 648 -4.27 0.69 -12.21
N LEU A 649 -3.40 0.72 -11.19
CA LEU A 649 -3.29 -0.30 -10.14
C LEU A 649 -4.02 0.22 -8.89
N ALA A 650 -5.19 -0.34 -8.61
CA ALA A 650 -6.24 0.34 -7.85
C ALA A 650 -6.06 0.41 -6.31
N GLY A 651 -4.88 0.10 -5.79
CA GLY A 651 -4.57 0.25 -4.37
C GLY A 651 -3.96 -0.98 -3.72
N GLY A 652 -4.17 -2.20 -4.22
CA GLY A 652 -3.46 -3.42 -3.80
C GLY A 652 -2.51 -3.97 -4.86
N ASN A 653 -2.27 -5.29 -4.91
CA ASN A 653 -1.32 -5.90 -5.85
C ASN A 653 -2.03 -6.48 -7.08
N ALA A 654 -1.86 -5.80 -8.21
CA ALA A 654 -2.39 -6.21 -9.51
C ALA A 654 -1.37 -7.10 -10.24
N THR A 655 -1.84 -8.11 -10.97
CA THR A 655 -0.97 -9.00 -11.75
C THR A 655 -1.08 -8.71 -13.24
N ILE A 656 0.07 -8.60 -13.91
CA ILE A 656 0.19 -8.64 -15.37
C ILE A 656 0.99 -9.91 -15.70
N ASP A 657 0.31 -10.88 -16.30
CA ASP A 657 0.85 -12.18 -16.69
C ASP A 657 1.15 -12.21 -18.19
N VAL A 658 2.42 -12.30 -18.57
CA VAL A 658 2.84 -12.49 -19.97
C VAL A 658 3.16 -13.98 -20.14
N ALA A 659 2.11 -14.76 -20.39
CA ALA A 659 2.10 -16.22 -20.22
C ALA A 659 2.66 -17.02 -21.40
N THR A 660 3.30 -16.33 -22.35
CA THR A 660 3.73 -16.87 -23.64
C THR A 660 4.69 -18.06 -23.51
N ALA A 661 4.68 -18.95 -24.52
CA ALA A 661 5.57 -20.11 -24.54
C ALA A 661 7.03 -19.73 -24.82
N ALA A 662 7.28 -18.61 -25.52
CA ALA A 662 8.62 -18.10 -25.77
C ALA A 662 8.99 -17.02 -24.75
N SER A 663 10.18 -17.15 -24.13
CA SER A 663 10.75 -16.15 -23.22
C SER A 663 11.12 -14.83 -23.91
N THR A 664 11.15 -14.80 -25.24
CA THR A 664 11.45 -13.63 -26.06
C THR A 664 10.22 -12.83 -26.45
N ASP A 665 9.01 -13.35 -26.22
CA ASP A 665 7.79 -12.60 -26.55
C ASP A 665 7.62 -11.42 -25.62
N ILE A 666 7.34 -10.25 -26.19
CA ILE A 666 7.28 -8.98 -25.47
C ILE A 666 5.87 -8.42 -25.53
N LEU A 667 5.27 -8.16 -24.37
CA LEU A 667 4.18 -7.19 -24.26
C LEU A 667 4.75 -5.83 -23.87
N THR A 668 4.66 -4.85 -24.76
CA THR A 668 5.03 -3.46 -24.45
C THR A 668 3.80 -2.64 -24.06
N LEU A 669 3.82 -2.05 -22.88
CA LEU A 669 2.80 -1.10 -22.42
C LEU A 669 3.38 0.32 -22.51
N SER A 670 2.96 1.08 -23.53
CA SER A 670 3.51 2.42 -23.77
C SER A 670 2.84 3.50 -22.92
N GLY A 671 1.60 3.27 -22.48
CA GLY A 671 0.87 4.17 -21.58
C GLY A 671 1.41 4.14 -20.16
N VAL A 672 1.14 5.21 -19.40
CA VAL A 672 1.49 5.28 -17.98
C VAL A 672 0.76 4.20 -17.17
N ILE A 673 1.49 3.55 -16.27
CA ILE A 673 0.95 2.73 -15.18
C ILE A 673 0.92 3.60 -13.91
N SER A 674 -0.26 3.79 -13.34
CA SER A 674 -0.52 4.71 -12.22
C SER A 674 -1.25 4.02 -11.05
N GLY A 675 -1.48 4.76 -9.96
CA GLY A 675 -2.29 4.31 -8.83
C GLY A 675 -1.50 3.92 -7.58
N ALA A 676 -2.18 3.78 -6.45
CA ALA A 676 -1.50 3.50 -5.19
C ALA A 676 -1.02 2.03 -5.06
N GLY A 677 -1.52 1.13 -5.91
CA GLY A 677 -1.26 -0.30 -5.86
C GLY A 677 0.13 -0.73 -6.38
N GLY A 678 0.44 -2.01 -6.17
CA GLY A 678 1.65 -2.69 -6.64
C GLY A 678 1.43 -3.49 -7.93
N LEU A 679 2.53 -3.80 -8.61
CA LEU A 679 2.59 -4.58 -9.85
C LEU A 679 3.28 -5.92 -9.62
N THR A 680 2.58 -7.02 -9.90
CA THR A 680 3.18 -8.35 -10.05
C THR A 680 3.36 -8.66 -11.53
N LYS A 681 4.60 -8.74 -12.00
CA LYS A 681 4.94 -9.31 -13.30
C LYS A 681 5.07 -10.82 -13.18
N ALA A 682 4.15 -11.54 -13.82
CA ALA A 682 4.13 -12.99 -13.93
C ALA A 682 4.31 -13.46 -15.39
N GLY A 683 4.40 -14.78 -15.59
CA GLY A 683 4.58 -15.41 -16.90
C GLY A 683 6.00 -15.31 -17.45
N GLN A 684 6.34 -16.24 -18.35
CA GLN A 684 7.71 -16.42 -18.85
C GLN A 684 8.18 -15.33 -19.82
N GLY A 685 7.26 -14.61 -20.45
CA GLY A 685 7.59 -13.56 -21.43
C GLY A 685 8.11 -12.26 -20.80
N ILE A 686 8.32 -11.27 -21.64
CA ILE A 686 8.83 -9.94 -21.27
C ILE A 686 7.66 -8.96 -21.13
N LEU A 687 7.57 -8.28 -20.00
CA LEU A 687 6.77 -7.06 -19.87
C LEU A 687 7.70 -5.86 -20.00
N LYS A 688 7.50 -5.06 -21.05
CA LYS A 688 8.24 -3.82 -21.26
C LYS A 688 7.36 -2.62 -20.92
N THR A 689 7.83 -1.74 -20.04
CA THR A 689 7.09 -0.55 -19.63
C THR A 689 7.67 0.71 -20.27
N GLY A 690 6.90 1.35 -21.16
CA GLY A 690 7.30 2.51 -21.95
C GLY A 690 6.83 3.87 -21.44
N GLY A 691 5.91 3.88 -20.46
CA GLY A 691 5.42 5.12 -19.83
C GLY A 691 6.20 5.51 -18.57
N THR A 692 6.20 6.80 -18.22
CA THR A 692 6.72 7.29 -16.92
C THR A 692 5.75 6.88 -15.81
N ASN A 693 6.00 5.72 -15.19
CA ASN A 693 5.04 5.11 -14.27
C ASN A 693 5.03 5.83 -12.91
N THR A 694 3.82 6.03 -12.36
CA THR A 694 3.60 6.81 -11.13
C THR A 694 3.05 5.96 -9.99
N TYR A 695 2.90 4.65 -10.19
CA TYR A 695 2.42 3.79 -9.13
C TYR A 695 3.39 3.72 -7.94
N THR A 696 2.83 3.57 -6.74
CA THR A 696 3.60 3.67 -5.48
C THR A 696 3.71 2.36 -4.70
N GLY A 697 2.87 1.35 -5.00
CA GLY A 697 2.97 0.05 -4.37
C GLY A 697 4.21 -0.73 -4.84
N PRO A 698 4.50 -1.90 -4.25
CA PRO A 698 5.64 -2.72 -4.61
C PRO A 698 5.56 -3.25 -6.04
N THR A 699 6.73 -3.49 -6.65
CA THR A 699 6.85 -4.27 -7.87
C THR A 699 7.43 -5.65 -7.54
N PHE A 700 6.74 -6.72 -7.90
CA PHE A 700 7.22 -8.10 -7.79
C PHE A 700 7.46 -8.66 -9.19
N VAL A 701 8.67 -9.13 -9.48
CA VAL A 701 8.96 -9.89 -10.69
C VAL A 701 9.06 -11.36 -10.29
N THR A 702 8.00 -12.12 -10.56
CA THR A 702 7.90 -13.52 -10.12
C THR A 702 8.35 -14.51 -11.19
N ALA A 703 8.23 -14.13 -12.47
CA ALA A 703 8.71 -14.91 -13.62
C ALA A 703 8.99 -14.02 -14.85
N GLY A 704 9.82 -14.54 -15.76
CA GLY A 704 10.20 -13.87 -17.00
C GLY A 704 11.01 -12.59 -16.76
N THR A 705 10.83 -11.60 -17.63
CA THR A 705 11.57 -10.33 -17.57
C THR A 705 10.64 -9.13 -17.42
N LEU A 706 10.97 -8.21 -16.50
CA LEU A 706 10.46 -6.85 -16.47
C LEU A 706 11.53 -5.92 -17.07
N GLN A 707 11.23 -5.29 -18.21
CA GLN A 707 12.20 -4.51 -18.98
C GLN A 707 11.85 -3.02 -19.03
N ALA A 708 12.85 -2.16 -18.88
CA ALA A 708 12.69 -0.72 -19.05
C ALA A 708 12.49 -0.34 -20.54
N GLY A 709 11.43 0.42 -20.81
CA GLY A 709 11.17 1.04 -22.11
C GLY A 709 11.36 2.56 -22.12
N ILE A 710 11.64 3.19 -20.97
CA ILE A 710 11.80 4.65 -20.82
C ILE A 710 12.89 4.99 -19.80
N ILE A 711 13.52 6.17 -19.93
CA ILE A 711 14.67 6.61 -19.13
C ILE A 711 14.37 6.92 -17.65
N THR A 712 13.12 7.12 -17.26
CA THR A 712 12.79 7.44 -15.87
C THR A 712 11.51 6.76 -15.45
N ALA A 713 11.53 6.18 -14.24
CA ALA A 713 10.38 5.58 -13.60
C ALA A 713 9.72 4.47 -14.43
N ALA A 714 10.51 3.63 -15.12
CA ALA A 714 9.97 2.48 -15.83
C ALA A 714 9.36 1.44 -14.86
N PHE A 715 9.84 1.39 -13.61
CA PHE A 715 9.43 0.41 -12.59
C PHE A 715 8.64 1.05 -11.45
N GLY A 716 7.89 2.12 -11.75
CA GLY A 716 7.09 2.86 -10.77
C GLY A 716 7.81 4.08 -10.23
N SER A 717 7.17 4.75 -9.25
CA SER A 717 7.76 5.91 -8.57
C SER A 717 9.07 5.55 -7.85
N SER A 718 9.89 6.55 -7.52
CA SER A 718 11.11 6.37 -6.71
C SER A 718 10.85 5.85 -5.29
N SER A 719 9.58 5.70 -4.88
CA SER A 719 9.20 5.07 -3.61
C SER A 719 8.83 3.58 -3.73
N SER A 720 8.60 3.08 -4.96
CA SER A 720 8.17 1.70 -5.20
C SER A 720 9.32 0.73 -4.91
N PRO A 721 9.20 -0.17 -3.91
CA PRO A 721 10.17 -1.24 -3.71
C PRO A 721 10.06 -2.27 -4.83
N LEU A 722 11.18 -2.89 -5.18
CA LEU A 722 11.27 -3.90 -6.23
C LEU A 722 11.84 -5.20 -5.66
N ASP A 723 11.07 -6.28 -5.80
CA ASP A 723 11.50 -7.64 -5.46
C ASP A 723 11.61 -8.50 -6.73
N ILE A 724 12.74 -9.18 -6.90
CA ILE A 724 12.99 -10.05 -8.05
C ILE A 724 13.17 -11.50 -7.55
N SER A 725 12.21 -12.35 -7.88
CA SER A 725 12.28 -13.79 -7.56
C SER A 725 13.46 -14.47 -8.27
N ALA A 726 13.94 -15.59 -7.72
CA ALA A 726 15.18 -16.25 -8.16
C ALA A 726 15.26 -16.56 -9.67
N SER A 727 14.15 -16.91 -10.30
CA SER A 727 14.07 -17.24 -11.74
C SER A 727 13.68 -16.07 -12.63
N ALA A 728 13.55 -14.87 -12.07
CA ALA A 728 13.08 -13.68 -12.76
C ALA A 728 14.21 -12.69 -13.05
N THR A 729 13.98 -11.81 -14.02
CA THR A 729 14.94 -10.81 -14.46
C THR A 729 14.33 -9.40 -14.45
N LEU A 730 15.08 -8.45 -13.90
CA LEU A 730 14.90 -7.02 -14.17
C LEU A 730 15.93 -6.60 -15.21
N ASP A 731 15.49 -5.98 -16.30
CA ASP A 731 16.35 -5.48 -17.35
C ASP A 731 16.25 -3.96 -17.49
N ILE A 732 17.32 -3.24 -17.17
CA ILE A 732 17.37 -1.76 -17.31
C ILE A 732 17.61 -1.32 -18.76
N ASN A 733 17.93 -2.23 -19.68
CA ASN A 733 17.89 -2.04 -21.14
C ASN A 733 18.51 -0.71 -21.62
N SER A 734 19.73 -0.41 -21.19
CA SER A 734 20.44 0.84 -21.53
C SER A 734 19.69 2.14 -21.17
N LEU A 735 18.94 2.11 -20.07
CA LEU A 735 18.23 3.25 -19.50
C LEU A 735 18.55 3.38 -18.00
N ASP A 736 18.82 4.61 -17.54
CA ASP A 736 19.01 4.90 -16.12
C ASP A 736 17.70 4.68 -15.37
N GLN A 737 17.73 4.20 -14.13
CA GLN A 737 16.51 3.96 -13.35
C GLN A 737 16.70 4.35 -11.89
N THR A 738 15.61 4.71 -11.23
CA THR A 738 15.57 4.92 -9.77
C THR A 738 14.38 4.16 -9.20
N ILE A 739 14.65 3.33 -8.20
CA ILE A 739 13.66 2.51 -7.49
C ILE A 739 13.71 2.80 -5.99
N GLY A 740 12.66 2.40 -5.28
CA GLY A 740 12.58 2.53 -3.83
C GLY A 740 13.64 1.69 -3.14
N SER A 741 13.55 0.37 -3.22
CA SER A 741 14.55 -0.56 -2.70
C SER A 741 14.64 -1.78 -3.60
N LEU A 742 15.70 -2.58 -3.44
CA LEU A 742 15.92 -3.80 -4.22
C LEU A 742 16.04 -5.01 -3.29
N SER A 743 15.19 -6.02 -3.50
CA SER A 743 15.21 -7.30 -2.77
C SER A 743 15.08 -8.51 -3.70
N GLY A 744 15.27 -9.69 -3.12
CA GLY A 744 15.09 -10.97 -3.80
C GLY A 744 16.40 -11.60 -4.25
N ALA A 745 16.29 -12.62 -5.09
CA ALA A 745 17.40 -13.50 -5.49
C ALA A 745 17.56 -13.62 -7.02
N GLY A 746 16.80 -12.87 -7.80
CA GLY A 746 16.82 -12.92 -9.26
C GLY A 746 18.01 -12.23 -9.91
N THR A 747 17.86 -11.93 -11.20
CA THR A 747 18.92 -11.27 -11.98
C THR A 747 18.55 -9.82 -12.27
N VAL A 748 19.48 -8.89 -12.05
CA VAL A 748 19.45 -7.55 -12.63
C VAL A 748 20.40 -7.56 -13.83
N THR A 749 19.92 -7.09 -14.98
CA THR A 749 20.71 -7.04 -16.20
C THR A 749 20.62 -5.69 -16.89
N ASN A 750 21.65 -5.37 -17.67
CA ASN A 750 21.62 -4.33 -18.69
C ASN A 750 21.80 -5.01 -20.03
N SER A 751 20.70 -5.29 -20.74
CA SER A 751 20.78 -5.99 -22.02
C SER A 751 21.28 -5.12 -23.18
N GLY A 752 21.45 -3.81 -23.00
CA GLY A 752 22.02 -2.94 -24.03
C GLY A 752 23.54 -2.77 -23.90
N VAL A 753 24.15 -2.00 -24.81
CA VAL A 753 25.61 -1.84 -24.93
C VAL A 753 26.17 -0.60 -24.20
N THR A 754 25.30 0.23 -23.62
CA THR A 754 25.73 1.46 -22.93
C THR A 754 25.65 1.29 -21.42
N SER A 755 26.68 1.75 -20.70
CA SER A 755 26.68 1.76 -19.23
C SER A 755 25.59 2.67 -18.69
N LYS A 756 24.91 2.20 -17.64
CA LYS A 756 23.77 2.88 -17.00
C LYS A 756 23.72 2.64 -15.51
N THR A 757 22.96 3.49 -14.82
CA THR A 757 22.84 3.48 -13.37
C THR A 757 21.46 3.00 -12.93
N LEU A 758 21.43 2.01 -12.04
CA LEU A 758 20.27 1.67 -11.22
C LEU A 758 20.46 2.27 -9.82
N THR A 759 19.73 3.32 -9.50
CA THR A 759 19.73 3.94 -8.17
C THR A 759 18.71 3.25 -7.27
N THR A 760 19.15 2.73 -6.13
CA THR A 760 18.30 2.15 -5.06
C THR A 760 18.24 3.09 -3.86
N GLY A 761 17.21 2.98 -3.03
CA GLY A 761 17.04 3.83 -1.85
C GLY A 761 16.49 5.21 -2.20
N GLY A 762 15.56 5.30 -3.15
CA GLY A 762 14.94 6.56 -3.57
C GLY A 762 14.11 7.23 -2.46
N ALA A 763 12.82 7.46 -2.70
CA ALA A 763 11.90 7.97 -1.67
C ALA A 763 11.46 6.89 -0.66
N ASN A 764 12.10 5.73 -0.67
CA ASN A 764 11.90 4.62 0.26
C ASN A 764 13.27 4.12 0.68
N LEU A 765 13.54 4.15 1.98
CA LEU A 765 14.83 3.76 2.55
C LEU A 765 14.73 2.47 3.37
N ALA A 766 13.62 1.74 3.30
CA ALA A 766 13.45 0.47 4.00
C ALA A 766 14.60 -0.51 3.69
N ASN A 767 15.11 -1.17 4.73
CA ASN A 767 16.19 -2.15 4.58
C ASN A 767 15.73 -3.32 3.70
N SER A 768 16.58 -3.71 2.76
CA SER A 768 16.33 -4.85 1.89
C SER A 768 17.60 -5.68 1.72
N ILE A 769 17.42 -6.98 1.43
CA ILE A 769 18.50 -7.90 1.10
C ILE A 769 18.27 -8.35 -0.34
N PHE A 770 19.26 -8.08 -1.20
CA PHE A 770 19.33 -8.65 -2.54
C PHE A 770 20.46 -9.67 -2.58
N SER A 771 20.11 -10.95 -2.74
CA SER A 771 21.04 -12.09 -2.84
C SER A 771 21.21 -12.57 -4.28
N GLY A 772 20.66 -11.84 -5.24
CA GLY A 772 20.70 -12.14 -6.65
C GLY A 772 22.01 -11.78 -7.34
N SER A 773 21.97 -11.72 -8.67
CA SER A 773 23.13 -11.42 -9.51
C SER A 773 22.95 -10.15 -10.34
N PHE A 774 24.05 -9.45 -10.60
CA PHE A 774 24.12 -8.39 -11.60
C PHE A 774 24.86 -8.93 -12.81
N THR A 775 24.29 -8.77 -14.01
CA THR A 775 24.89 -9.21 -15.27
C THR A 775 24.92 -8.07 -16.27
N ASN A 776 25.97 -8.01 -17.08
CA ASN A 776 26.00 -7.17 -18.28
C ASN A 776 26.49 -8.05 -19.44
N PRO A 777 25.59 -8.68 -20.19
CA PRO A 777 25.99 -9.60 -21.26
C PRO A 777 26.73 -8.91 -22.41
N ASN A 778 26.65 -7.57 -22.52
CA ASN A 778 27.10 -6.81 -23.69
C ASN A 778 28.23 -5.80 -23.40
N GLY A 779 28.86 -5.83 -22.23
CA GLY A 779 30.04 -5.02 -21.88
C GLY A 779 29.79 -4.06 -20.75
#